data_AF-A0A671NTP0-F1
#
_entry.id   AF-A0A671NTP0-F1
#
_cell.length_a   1.000
_cell.length_b   1.000
_cell.length_c   1.000
_cell.angle_alpha   90.00
_cell.angle_beta   90.00
_cell.angle_gamma   90.00
#
_symmetry.space_group_name_H-M   'P 1'
#
loop_
_entity.id
_entity.type
_entity.pdbx_description
1 polymer ?
#
loop_
_entity_poly.entity_id
_entity_poly.type
_entity_poly.pdbx_seq_one_letter_code
_entity_poly.pdbx_strand_id
1 'polypeptide(L)'
;MEHTHSTYFCHAKEILHTLKEKYFKEVQDLEVDGQKIEAPQPLSWYPDELAWHTNLSRKILRKSPLLEKFHQFLVSETESGNISRQEAVSMIPPLLLKIEPQHKILDMCAAPGSKTAQLIEMLHSDMDVPFPEGFVIANDVDNKRCYLLVHQAKRLNSPCIMVVNHDASSIPRLHIDQDGKKDVLFYDRILCDVPCSGDGTMRKNIDVWKKWTTSNSLHLHGLQIRIAVRGVEQLAVGGRMVYSTCSLNPIEDEAVIAALLEKSEGALELADASADLPGLKYMPGITSWKVMTKEGQWFSDWSEVPTSRHTQIRPTMFPPTDPEKLANMKLERCMRILPHHQNTGGFFVAVLVKKAPMPWNRRYPKLRNKEVNSSSEAAPAEELQTGGSPADVPPADGSSAEAPVEAVEGETPAEGNPSVPDTPDPSEVKKDNVCGPPPPKKMKLFGFKEDPFVFLTEDDPIFPPIQAFYNLSPDFPKMNVLTRTHEGKKRHLYMVSKELRNVLLNNSERMKVINTGVKVWSRNTDGEQFGCAFRLAQEGIYTLCPYIRARIINISVEDVKVLLTQENPFLSKLEDDAHNQAKKLEMGSIVLRYLPDPQDLDAPQCPIDLCGWRGKTSLRAFVPRNECLHYLRMVGVEVFRDKQGKRNDGSTETQEGSTEDAEGLSQEADLLEQEGEETEQNGSESNTNDTEPVSSSCDGPTS
;
A
#
# COMPACT_ATOMS: atom_id res chain seq x y z
N MET A 1 22.42 22.99 -12.27
CA MET A 1 21.21 22.28 -11.83
C MET A 1 21.17 21.03 -12.68
N GLU A 2 21.84 19.98 -12.22
CA GLU A 2 21.84 18.69 -12.91
C GLU A 2 20.52 18.00 -12.60
N HIS A 3 19.84 17.54 -13.65
CA HIS A 3 18.57 16.84 -13.57
C HIS A 3 18.79 15.48 -12.90
N THR A 4 18.45 15.37 -11.62
CA THR A 4 18.38 14.08 -10.92
C THR A 4 17.13 13.38 -11.42
N HIS A 5 17.25 12.60 -12.50
CA HIS A 5 16.24 11.62 -12.85
C HIS A 5 15.98 10.70 -11.62
N SER A 6 14.72 10.46 -11.26
CA SER A 6 14.35 9.47 -10.23
C SER A 6 15.13 8.16 -10.42
N THR A 7 15.67 7.62 -9.35
CA THR A 7 16.60 6.49 -9.43
C THR A 7 15.88 5.17 -9.73
N TYR A 8 14.58 5.09 -9.43
CA TYR A 8 13.78 3.88 -9.59
C TYR A 8 13.62 3.43 -11.04
N PHE A 9 13.28 4.35 -11.97
CA PHE A 9 13.07 3.98 -13.37
C PHE A 9 14.38 3.70 -14.11
N CYS A 10 15.50 4.36 -13.73
CA CYS A 10 16.80 4.02 -14.33
C CYS A 10 17.30 2.63 -13.90
N HIS A 11 17.11 2.24 -12.63
CA HIS A 11 17.36 0.86 -12.21
C HIS A 11 16.51 -0.16 -12.97
N ALA A 12 15.21 0.12 -13.16
CA ALA A 12 14.31 -0.78 -13.88
C ALA A 12 14.76 -1.02 -15.34
N LYS A 13 15.21 0.04 -16.03
CA LYS A 13 15.76 -0.07 -17.40
C LYS A 13 17.03 -0.90 -17.46
N GLU A 14 17.93 -0.73 -16.50
CA GLU A 14 19.19 -1.49 -16.43
C GLU A 14 18.95 -2.98 -16.18
N ILE A 15 18.00 -3.31 -15.28
CA ILE A 15 17.56 -4.67 -15.04
C ILE A 15 16.93 -5.28 -16.31
N LEU A 16 16.06 -4.54 -16.99
CA LEU A 16 15.43 -4.99 -18.22
C LEU A 16 16.46 -5.24 -19.33
N HIS A 17 17.45 -4.36 -19.45
CA HIS A 17 18.57 -4.53 -20.38
C HIS A 17 19.34 -5.82 -20.07
N THR A 18 19.72 -6.03 -18.81
CA THR A 18 20.39 -7.26 -18.35
C THR A 18 19.55 -8.51 -18.62
N LEU A 19 18.23 -8.46 -18.37
CA LEU A 19 17.32 -9.57 -18.64
C LEU A 19 17.30 -9.95 -20.12
N LYS A 20 17.17 -8.96 -21.01
CA LYS A 20 17.10 -9.17 -22.46
C LYS A 20 18.41 -9.65 -23.05
N GLU A 21 19.50 -8.95 -22.76
CA GLU A 21 20.78 -9.16 -23.45
C GLU A 21 21.51 -10.43 -22.99
N LYS A 22 21.21 -10.90 -21.79
CA LYS A 22 21.90 -12.04 -21.18
C LYS A 22 20.97 -13.22 -20.99
N TYR A 23 20.04 -13.10 -20.04
CA TYR A 23 19.23 -14.25 -19.62
C TYR A 23 18.25 -14.71 -20.71
N PHE A 24 17.56 -13.81 -21.40
CA PHE A 24 16.57 -14.21 -22.41
C PHE A 24 17.24 -14.80 -23.66
N LYS A 25 18.38 -14.25 -24.11
CA LYS A 25 19.16 -14.83 -25.20
C LYS A 25 19.68 -16.23 -24.86
N GLU A 26 20.18 -16.43 -23.64
CA GLU A 26 20.63 -17.74 -23.17
C GLU A 26 19.49 -18.77 -23.07
N VAL A 27 18.27 -18.33 -22.77
CA VAL A 27 17.09 -19.21 -22.64
C VAL A 27 16.45 -19.54 -24.00
N GLN A 28 16.55 -18.64 -24.98
CA GLN A 28 15.84 -18.75 -26.27
C GLN A 28 16.19 -20.01 -27.09
N ASP A 29 17.41 -20.51 -26.94
CA ASP A 29 17.91 -21.69 -27.65
C ASP A 29 18.10 -22.92 -26.75
N LEU A 30 17.61 -22.86 -25.51
CA LEU A 30 17.77 -23.95 -24.56
C LEU A 30 16.73 -25.05 -24.78
N GLU A 31 17.21 -26.29 -24.94
CA GLU A 31 16.38 -27.50 -24.90
C GLU A 31 16.59 -28.24 -23.58
N VAL A 32 15.49 -28.58 -22.90
CA VAL A 32 15.51 -29.40 -21.68
C VAL A 32 14.58 -30.59 -21.91
N ASP A 33 15.08 -31.80 -21.67
CA ASP A 33 14.35 -33.06 -21.88
C ASP A 33 13.76 -33.22 -23.31
N GLY A 34 14.45 -32.69 -24.32
CA GLY A 34 14.03 -32.74 -25.73
C GLY A 34 12.88 -31.78 -26.08
N GLN A 35 12.54 -30.84 -25.18
CA GLN A 35 11.58 -29.78 -25.44
C GLN A 35 12.30 -28.42 -25.47
N LYS A 36 12.06 -27.65 -26.54
CA LYS A 36 12.52 -26.27 -26.63
C LYS A 36 11.78 -25.42 -25.61
N ILE A 37 12.54 -24.70 -24.79
CA ILE A 37 11.99 -23.79 -23.81
C ILE A 37 11.47 -22.53 -24.50
N GLU A 38 10.26 -22.11 -24.13
CA GLU A 38 9.73 -20.82 -24.56
C GLU A 38 10.38 -19.69 -23.76
N ALA A 39 11.06 -18.79 -24.47
CA ALA A 39 11.64 -17.60 -23.88
C ALA A 39 10.56 -16.71 -23.24
N PRO A 40 10.86 -16.03 -22.12
CA PRO A 40 9.95 -15.04 -21.55
C PRO A 40 9.49 -14.03 -22.60
N GLN A 41 8.20 -13.68 -22.56
CA GLN A 41 7.57 -12.75 -23.52
C GLN A 41 7.06 -11.51 -22.78
N PRO A 42 7.12 -10.32 -23.40
CA PRO A 42 6.55 -9.12 -22.81
C PRO A 42 5.02 -9.20 -22.82
N LEU A 43 4.38 -8.68 -21.77
CA LEU A 43 2.94 -8.45 -21.78
C LEU A 43 2.64 -7.24 -22.67
N SER A 44 2.07 -7.48 -23.85
CA SER A 44 1.91 -6.47 -24.90
C SER A 44 1.12 -5.22 -24.51
N TRP A 45 0.31 -5.32 -23.44
CA TRP A 45 -0.53 -4.23 -22.93
C TRP A 45 0.06 -3.51 -21.72
N TYR A 46 1.19 -3.98 -21.18
CA TYR A 46 1.88 -3.31 -20.08
C TYR A 46 2.84 -2.26 -20.65
N PRO A 47 2.85 -1.02 -20.14
CA PRO A 47 3.68 0.06 -20.67
C PRO A 47 5.18 -0.23 -20.55
N ASP A 48 5.96 0.34 -21.48
CA ASP A 48 7.44 0.34 -21.48
C ASP A 48 8.09 -1.05 -21.42
N GLU A 49 7.35 -2.12 -21.75
CA GLU A 49 7.80 -3.51 -21.64
C GLU A 49 8.33 -3.86 -20.25
N LEU A 50 7.75 -3.28 -19.19
CA LEU A 50 8.18 -3.52 -17.81
C LEU A 50 7.56 -4.76 -17.17
N ALA A 51 6.65 -5.45 -17.86
CA ALA A 51 6.07 -6.71 -17.39
C ALA A 51 6.25 -7.83 -18.41
N TRP A 52 6.68 -8.99 -17.91
CA TRP A 52 7.03 -10.17 -18.68
C TRP A 52 6.36 -11.40 -18.10
N HIS A 53 6.04 -12.37 -18.95
CA HIS A 53 5.50 -13.65 -18.54
C HIS A 53 6.33 -14.81 -19.11
N THR A 54 6.32 -15.94 -18.42
CA THR A 54 7.00 -17.16 -18.86
C THR A 54 6.20 -18.39 -18.47
N ASN A 55 6.22 -19.40 -19.33
CA ASN A 55 5.62 -20.72 -19.07
C ASN A 55 6.61 -21.67 -18.36
N LEU A 56 7.78 -21.18 -17.97
CA LEU A 56 8.79 -21.95 -17.25
C LEU A 56 8.32 -22.34 -15.85
N SER A 57 8.12 -23.64 -15.63
CA SER A 57 7.81 -24.16 -14.30
C SER A 57 9.03 -24.09 -13.35
N ARG A 58 8.79 -23.97 -12.04
CA ARG A 58 9.85 -24.04 -11.01
C ARG A 58 10.71 -25.31 -11.14
N LYS A 59 10.11 -26.44 -11.56
CA LYS A 59 10.80 -27.72 -11.76
C LYS A 59 11.80 -27.64 -12.92
N ILE A 60 11.42 -27.00 -14.02
CA ILE A 60 12.31 -26.83 -15.19
C ILE A 60 13.44 -25.85 -14.84
N LEU A 61 13.13 -24.77 -14.10
CA LEU A 61 14.13 -23.78 -13.68
C LEU A 61 15.29 -24.38 -12.86
N ARG A 62 15.06 -25.50 -12.16
CA ARG A 62 16.07 -26.17 -11.31
C ARG A 62 16.88 -27.25 -12.03
N LYS A 63 16.54 -27.61 -13.28
CA LYS A 63 17.15 -28.75 -14.00
C LYS A 63 18.43 -28.39 -14.76
N SER A 64 18.57 -27.15 -15.23
CA SER A 64 19.73 -26.69 -15.99
C SER A 64 20.57 -25.71 -15.17
N PRO A 65 21.91 -25.80 -15.18
CA PRO A 65 22.78 -24.81 -14.52
C PRO A 65 22.53 -23.37 -14.99
N LEU A 66 22.17 -23.16 -16.26
CA LEU A 66 21.84 -21.83 -16.80
C LEU A 66 20.53 -21.29 -16.21
N LEU A 67 19.51 -22.14 -16.12
CA LEU A 67 18.23 -21.77 -15.52
C LEU A 67 18.34 -21.57 -14.01
N GLU A 68 19.27 -22.25 -13.34
CA GLU A 68 19.55 -22.04 -11.93
C GLU A 68 20.11 -20.62 -11.69
N LYS A 69 21.06 -20.16 -12.52
CA LYS A 69 21.57 -18.79 -12.46
C LYS A 69 20.45 -17.76 -12.65
N PHE A 70 19.60 -17.97 -13.66
CA PHE A 70 18.43 -17.11 -13.90
C PHE A 70 17.44 -17.12 -12.73
N HIS A 71 17.19 -18.29 -12.13
CA HIS A 71 16.33 -18.41 -10.96
C HIS A 71 16.91 -17.66 -9.75
N GLN A 72 18.21 -17.80 -9.48
CA GLN A 72 18.87 -17.06 -8.40
C GLN A 72 18.82 -15.55 -8.63
N PHE A 73 19.00 -15.09 -9.87
CA PHE A 73 18.82 -13.69 -10.26
C PHE A 73 17.40 -13.22 -9.87
N LEU A 74 16.36 -13.92 -10.34
CA LEU A 74 14.97 -13.56 -10.07
C LEU A 74 14.67 -13.52 -8.57
N VAL A 75 15.19 -14.47 -7.79
CA VAL A 75 15.03 -14.48 -6.33
C VAL A 75 15.71 -13.26 -5.70
N SER A 76 16.98 -12.98 -6.05
CA SER A 76 17.73 -11.86 -5.48
C SER A 76 17.11 -10.49 -5.78
N GLU A 77 16.61 -10.28 -7.00
CA GLU A 77 15.95 -9.03 -7.39
C GLU A 77 14.55 -8.91 -6.78
N THR A 78 13.85 -10.04 -6.56
CA THR A 78 12.57 -10.04 -5.83
C THR A 78 12.76 -9.69 -4.36
N GLU A 79 13.78 -10.25 -3.71
CA GLU A 79 14.12 -9.94 -2.33
C GLU A 79 14.57 -8.48 -2.15
N SER A 80 15.23 -7.91 -3.16
CA SER A 80 15.68 -6.50 -3.17
C SER A 80 14.57 -5.50 -3.51
N GLY A 81 13.42 -5.97 -4.01
CA GLY A 81 12.30 -5.10 -4.38
C GLY A 81 12.31 -4.58 -5.82
N ASN A 82 13.27 -4.99 -6.65
CA ASN A 82 13.39 -4.49 -8.02
C ASN A 82 12.55 -5.29 -9.03
N ILE A 83 12.16 -6.52 -8.69
CA ILE A 83 11.25 -7.34 -9.48
C ILE A 83 10.09 -7.80 -8.61
N SER A 84 8.88 -7.56 -9.07
CA SER A 84 7.67 -8.06 -8.43
C SER A 84 7.08 -9.23 -9.22
N ARG A 85 6.84 -10.36 -8.53
CA ARG A 85 6.07 -11.48 -9.10
C ARG A 85 4.60 -11.25 -8.83
N GLN A 86 3.81 -11.10 -9.88
CA GLN A 86 2.38 -10.85 -9.78
C GLN A 86 1.65 -11.53 -10.94
N GLU A 87 0.39 -11.87 -10.71
CA GLU A 87 -0.47 -12.38 -11.77
C GLU A 87 -0.77 -11.28 -12.79
N ALA A 88 -0.66 -11.61 -14.09
CA ALA A 88 -0.83 -10.64 -15.18
C ALA A 88 -2.13 -9.83 -15.06
N VAL A 89 -3.27 -10.48 -14.82
CA VAL A 89 -4.55 -9.76 -14.69
C VAL A 89 -4.64 -8.86 -13.46
N SER A 90 -3.87 -9.15 -12.41
CA SER A 90 -3.81 -8.35 -11.19
C SER A 90 -3.09 -7.02 -11.40
N MET A 91 -2.32 -6.88 -12.49
CA MET A 91 -1.64 -5.64 -12.86
C MET A 91 -2.55 -4.63 -13.58
N ILE A 92 -3.71 -5.06 -14.06
CA ILE A 92 -4.63 -4.25 -14.87
C ILE A 92 -5.29 -3.12 -14.06
N PRO A 93 -5.84 -3.35 -12.84
CA PRO A 93 -6.56 -2.31 -12.13
C PRO A 93 -5.74 -1.05 -11.80
N PRO A 94 -4.47 -1.15 -11.34
CA PRO A 94 -3.64 0.03 -11.12
C PRO A 94 -3.37 0.85 -12.40
N LEU A 95 -3.13 0.18 -13.53
CA LEU A 95 -2.93 0.86 -14.82
C LEU A 95 -4.18 1.65 -15.24
N LEU A 96 -5.36 1.07 -15.00
CA LEU A 96 -6.64 1.71 -15.29
C LEU A 96 -7.02 2.81 -14.29
N LEU A 97 -6.22 3.10 -13.25
CA LEU A 97 -6.46 4.27 -12.40
C LEU A 97 -5.91 5.56 -13.00
N LYS A 98 -4.95 5.51 -13.94
CA LYS A 98 -4.26 6.72 -14.45
C LYS A 98 -3.75 7.61 -13.31
N ILE A 99 -2.78 7.06 -12.57
CA ILE A 99 -2.16 7.70 -11.42
C ILE A 99 -1.18 8.78 -11.89
N GLU A 100 -1.05 9.82 -11.08
CA GLU A 100 -0.16 10.95 -11.29
C GLU A 100 0.45 11.29 -9.92
N PRO A 101 1.65 11.90 -9.87
CA PRO A 101 2.41 12.09 -8.63
C PRO A 101 1.69 12.85 -7.52
N GLN A 102 0.73 13.72 -7.85
CA GLN A 102 -0.04 14.51 -6.88
C GLN A 102 -1.28 13.80 -6.33
N HIS A 103 -1.65 12.64 -6.88
CA HIS A 103 -2.89 11.97 -6.50
C HIS A 103 -2.84 11.37 -5.10
N LYS A 104 -3.94 11.57 -4.36
CA LYS A 104 -4.24 10.88 -3.10
C LYS A 104 -4.96 9.58 -3.42
N ILE A 105 -4.35 8.45 -3.07
CA ILE A 105 -4.77 7.12 -3.48
C ILE A 105 -5.20 6.31 -2.26
N LEU A 106 -6.34 5.63 -2.36
CA LEU A 106 -6.80 4.64 -1.37
C LEU A 106 -6.90 3.25 -2.00
N ASP A 107 -6.20 2.29 -1.43
CA ASP A 107 -6.36 0.87 -1.73
C ASP A 107 -7.20 0.23 -0.62
N MET A 108 -8.44 -0.15 -0.94
CA MET A 108 -9.45 -0.54 0.05
C MET A 108 -9.20 -1.92 0.66
N CYS A 109 -8.58 -2.84 -0.10
CA CYS A 109 -8.35 -4.24 0.26
C CYS A 109 -6.98 -4.66 -0.27
N ALA A 110 -5.95 -4.16 0.39
CA ALA A 110 -4.60 -4.05 -0.16
C ALA A 110 -3.76 -5.34 -0.07
N ALA A 111 -3.94 -6.17 0.95
CA ALA A 111 -3.03 -7.30 1.16
C ALA A 111 -3.26 -8.40 0.11
N PRO A 112 -2.21 -9.06 -0.41
CA PRO A 112 -0.82 -9.07 0.11
C PRO A 112 0.06 -7.90 -0.34
N GLY A 113 -0.43 -6.96 -1.16
CA GLY A 113 0.25 -5.70 -1.46
C GLY A 113 0.87 -5.54 -2.84
N SER A 114 0.70 -6.50 -3.75
CA SER A 114 1.26 -6.39 -5.11
C SER A 114 0.67 -5.21 -5.88
N LYS A 115 -0.65 -5.00 -5.81
CA LYS A 115 -1.29 -3.84 -6.43
C LYS A 115 -0.84 -2.55 -5.76
N THR A 116 -0.79 -2.52 -4.42
CA THR A 116 -0.28 -1.37 -3.67
C THR A 116 1.15 -0.99 -4.05
N ALA A 117 2.03 -1.97 -4.22
CA ALA A 117 3.39 -1.76 -4.70
C ALA A 117 3.40 -1.07 -6.08
N GLN A 118 2.58 -1.57 -7.01
CA GLN A 118 2.40 -0.96 -8.32
C GLN A 118 1.84 0.48 -8.23
N LEU A 119 0.90 0.75 -7.31
CA LEU A 119 0.39 2.13 -7.07
C LEU A 119 1.51 3.08 -6.61
N ILE A 120 2.41 2.60 -5.75
CA ILE A 120 3.56 3.39 -5.28
C ILE A 120 4.52 3.66 -6.43
N GLU A 121 4.85 2.65 -7.23
CA GLU A 121 5.73 2.81 -8.41
C GLU A 121 5.16 3.86 -9.38
N MET A 122 3.85 3.80 -9.67
CA MET A 122 3.18 4.79 -10.52
C MET A 122 3.15 6.20 -9.93
N LEU A 123 3.04 6.31 -8.60
CA LEU A 123 3.10 7.60 -7.91
C LEU A 123 4.48 8.27 -8.06
N HIS A 124 5.54 7.47 -8.15
CA HIS A 124 6.94 7.92 -8.35
C HIS A 124 7.35 7.96 -9.84
N SER A 125 6.39 8.04 -10.76
CA SER A 125 6.65 8.06 -12.21
C SER A 125 7.32 9.34 -12.72
N ASP A 126 7.12 10.47 -12.03
CA ASP A 126 7.79 11.72 -12.39
C ASP A 126 9.23 11.72 -11.87
N MET A 127 10.14 11.77 -12.83
CA MET A 127 11.56 11.66 -12.62
C MET A 127 12.20 12.96 -12.15
N ASP A 128 11.53 14.10 -12.33
CA ASP A 128 12.06 15.43 -12.03
C ASP A 128 11.72 15.89 -10.61
N VAL A 129 10.84 15.16 -9.93
CA VAL A 129 10.40 15.48 -8.56
C VAL A 129 10.97 14.44 -7.58
N PRO A 130 11.86 14.83 -6.65
CA PRO A 130 12.41 13.88 -5.67
C PRO A 130 11.38 13.31 -4.70
N PHE A 131 10.24 13.99 -4.54
CA PHE A 131 9.16 13.64 -3.62
C PHE A 131 7.78 13.91 -4.25
N PRO A 132 6.98 12.88 -4.54
CA PRO A 132 5.61 13.10 -4.99
C PRO A 132 4.79 13.78 -3.89
N GLU A 133 3.92 14.73 -4.29
CA GLU A 133 2.97 15.41 -3.39
C GLU A 133 1.86 14.45 -2.91
N GLY A 134 1.51 13.46 -3.74
CA GLY A 134 0.50 12.46 -3.43
C GLY A 134 0.96 11.40 -2.45
N PHE A 135 0.05 10.48 -2.13
CA PHE A 135 0.32 9.36 -1.22
C PHE A 135 -0.64 8.20 -1.45
N VAL A 136 -0.25 7.03 -0.95
CA VAL A 136 -1.06 5.80 -0.93
C VAL A 136 -1.44 5.46 0.51
N ILE A 137 -2.74 5.32 0.77
CA ILE A 137 -3.26 4.67 1.98
C ILE A 137 -3.69 3.26 1.60
N ALA A 138 -3.05 2.26 2.21
CA ALA A 138 -3.30 0.85 1.94
C ALA A 138 -4.02 0.21 3.13
N ASN A 139 -5.26 -0.24 2.93
CA ASN A 139 -6.11 -0.78 3.98
C ASN A 139 -6.28 -2.29 3.82
N ASP A 140 -6.20 -3.03 4.93
CA ASP A 140 -6.68 -4.41 4.98
C ASP A 140 -7.40 -4.68 6.30
N VAL A 141 -8.38 -5.59 6.30
CA VAL A 141 -9.14 -5.95 7.50
C VAL A 141 -8.35 -6.91 8.40
N ASP A 142 -7.50 -7.76 7.82
CA ASP A 142 -6.71 -8.73 8.56
C ASP A 142 -5.37 -8.13 8.99
N ASN A 143 -5.18 -8.04 10.31
CA ASN A 143 -3.97 -7.47 10.90
C ASN A 143 -2.70 -8.26 10.57
N LYS A 144 -2.76 -9.59 10.43
CA LYS A 144 -1.61 -10.41 10.02
C LYS A 144 -1.23 -10.11 8.57
N ARG A 145 -2.23 -10.06 7.69
CA ARG A 145 -2.04 -9.71 6.27
C ARG A 145 -1.52 -8.29 6.08
N CYS A 146 -1.85 -7.34 6.98
CA CYS A 146 -1.23 -6.02 6.98
C CYS A 146 0.31 -6.10 7.13
N TYR A 147 0.87 -6.99 7.96
CA TYR A 147 2.33 -7.10 8.09
C TYR A 147 2.99 -7.67 6.83
N LEU A 148 2.33 -8.58 6.10
CA LEU A 148 2.78 -9.03 4.78
C LEU A 148 2.82 -7.86 3.78
N LEU A 149 1.75 -7.06 3.74
CA LEU A 149 1.67 -5.83 2.96
C LEU A 149 2.79 -4.84 3.33
N VAL A 150 3.07 -4.68 4.62
CA VAL A 150 4.18 -3.83 5.11
C VAL A 150 5.52 -4.34 4.62
N HIS A 151 5.75 -5.65 4.67
CA HIS A 151 6.99 -6.25 4.20
C HIS A 151 7.19 -6.03 2.69
N GLN A 152 6.14 -6.19 1.89
CA GLN A 152 6.17 -5.93 0.45
C GLN A 152 6.41 -4.45 0.15
N ALA A 153 5.67 -3.55 0.80
CA ALA A 153 5.78 -2.11 0.60
C ALA A 153 7.12 -1.53 1.06
N LYS A 154 7.73 -2.08 2.13
CA LYS A 154 9.03 -1.62 2.63
C LYS A 154 10.14 -1.75 1.61
N ARG A 155 10.05 -2.71 0.68
CA ARG A 155 11.06 -2.90 -0.38
C ARG A 155 11.12 -1.73 -1.37
N LEU A 156 10.03 -0.97 -1.49
CA LEU A 156 9.97 0.22 -2.35
C LEU A 156 10.48 1.49 -1.68
N ASN A 157 10.75 1.47 -0.35
CA ASN A 157 11.34 2.58 0.38
C ASN A 157 10.68 3.96 0.13
N SER A 158 9.35 3.97 -0.05
CA SER A 158 8.59 5.19 -0.33
C SER A 158 8.10 5.87 0.96
N PRO A 159 8.37 7.17 1.17
CA PRO A 159 7.86 7.92 2.32
C PRO A 159 6.37 8.29 2.16
N CYS A 160 5.76 7.95 1.02
CA CYS A 160 4.40 8.33 0.63
C CYS A 160 3.39 7.18 0.79
N ILE A 161 3.68 6.16 1.62
CA ILE A 161 2.73 5.10 1.96
C ILE A 161 2.38 5.07 3.45
N MET A 162 1.11 4.81 3.73
CA MET A 162 0.59 4.47 5.04
C MET A 162 -0.27 3.21 4.99
N VAL A 163 0.06 2.21 5.81
CA VAL A 163 -0.71 0.98 5.96
C VAL A 163 -1.62 1.08 7.17
N VAL A 164 -2.91 0.82 6.96
CA VAL A 164 -3.96 0.92 7.97
C VAL A 164 -4.75 -0.38 8.07
N ASN A 165 -5.38 -0.62 9.22
CA ASN A 165 -6.14 -1.84 9.47
C ASN A 165 -7.58 -1.54 9.88
N HIS A 166 -8.51 -1.62 8.92
CA HIS A 166 -9.94 -1.40 9.10
C HIS A 166 -10.78 -2.29 8.17
N ASP A 167 -12.04 -2.53 8.55
CA ASP A 167 -13.04 -3.06 7.62
C ASP A 167 -13.30 -2.03 6.51
N ALA A 168 -13.03 -2.41 5.26
CA ALA A 168 -13.17 -1.56 4.08
C ALA A 168 -14.59 -1.00 3.90
N SER A 169 -15.63 -1.72 4.36
CA SER A 169 -17.02 -1.27 4.30
C SER A 169 -17.35 -0.15 5.29
N SER A 170 -16.48 0.09 6.28
CA SER A 170 -16.65 1.10 7.34
C SER A 170 -15.41 1.96 7.59
N ILE A 171 -14.39 1.90 6.71
CA ILE A 171 -13.14 2.67 6.84
C ILE A 171 -13.45 4.16 7.07
N PRO A 172 -12.87 4.82 8.09
CA PRO A 172 -13.31 6.15 8.51
C PRO A 172 -12.99 7.25 7.50
N ARG A 173 -13.82 8.32 7.48
CA ARG A 173 -13.47 9.55 6.76
C ARG A 173 -12.38 10.27 7.52
N LEU A 174 -11.27 10.53 6.85
CA LEU A 174 -10.12 11.21 7.41
C LEU A 174 -10.26 12.72 7.25
N HIS A 175 -9.53 13.46 8.09
CA HIS A 175 -9.43 14.91 8.02
C HIS A 175 -8.01 15.36 7.70
N ILE A 176 -7.90 16.50 7.06
CA ILE A 176 -6.62 17.19 6.80
C ILE A 176 -6.75 18.64 7.24
N ASP A 177 -5.64 19.25 7.62
CA ASP A 177 -5.56 20.68 7.80
C ASP A 177 -5.23 21.35 6.46
N GLN A 178 -6.09 22.24 6.00
CA GLN A 178 -5.85 23.08 4.85
C GLN A 178 -5.99 24.54 5.28
N ASP A 179 -4.87 25.27 5.27
CA ASP A 179 -4.77 26.68 5.64
C ASP A 179 -5.34 27.00 7.05
N GLY A 180 -5.08 26.13 8.03
CA GLY A 180 -5.49 26.28 9.43
C GLY A 180 -6.94 25.86 9.70
N LYS A 181 -7.60 25.20 8.73
CA LYS A 181 -8.96 24.67 8.86
C LYS A 181 -8.96 23.17 8.64
N LYS A 182 -9.64 22.45 9.53
CA LYS A 182 -9.89 21.02 9.37
C LYS A 182 -10.94 20.79 8.30
N ASP A 183 -10.57 20.07 7.25
CA ASP A 183 -11.46 19.63 6.17
C ASP A 183 -11.41 18.11 6.00
N VAL A 184 -12.37 17.56 5.27
CA VAL A 184 -12.47 16.13 4.96
C VAL A 184 -11.50 15.77 3.83
N LEU A 185 -10.72 14.72 4.03
CA LEU A 185 -9.90 14.13 2.98
C LEU A 185 -10.80 13.37 2.00
N PHE A 186 -10.73 13.78 0.73
CA PHE A 186 -11.20 12.98 -0.39
C PHE A 186 -10.00 12.46 -1.20
N TYR A 187 -10.16 11.28 -1.76
CA TYR A 187 -9.14 10.63 -2.60
C TYR A 187 -9.41 10.92 -4.07
N ASP A 188 -8.35 11.10 -4.84
CA ASP A 188 -8.43 11.30 -6.28
C ASP A 188 -8.56 9.98 -7.03
N ARG A 189 -8.00 8.91 -6.44
CA ARG A 189 -7.97 7.55 -6.97
C ARG A 189 -8.32 6.54 -5.89
N ILE A 190 -9.20 5.60 -6.21
CA ILE A 190 -9.55 4.51 -5.28
C ILE A 190 -9.49 3.18 -6.01
N LEU A 191 -8.72 2.25 -5.46
CA LEU A 191 -8.71 0.86 -5.88
C LEU A 191 -9.63 0.05 -4.96
N CYS A 192 -10.65 -0.57 -5.56
CA CYS A 192 -11.59 -1.48 -4.91
C CYS A 192 -11.38 -2.89 -5.48
N ASP A 193 -10.27 -3.52 -5.13
CA ASP A 193 -10.02 -4.93 -5.41
C ASP A 193 -10.69 -5.80 -4.33
N VAL A 194 -11.99 -6.04 -4.50
CA VAL A 194 -12.83 -6.55 -3.41
C VAL A 194 -12.69 -8.07 -3.24
N PRO A 195 -12.90 -8.62 -2.02
CA PRO A 195 -12.95 -10.06 -1.81
C PRO A 195 -14.02 -10.71 -2.70
N CYS A 196 -13.63 -11.78 -3.39
CA CYS A 196 -14.39 -12.49 -4.42
C CYS A 196 -14.47 -13.99 -4.15
N SER A 197 -15.37 -14.70 -4.83
CA SER A 197 -15.42 -16.16 -4.80
C SER A 197 -14.21 -16.84 -5.47
N GLY A 198 -13.45 -16.10 -6.28
CA GLY A 198 -12.16 -16.52 -6.83
C GLY A 198 -12.22 -17.51 -7.99
N ASP A 199 -13.37 -17.71 -8.62
CA ASP A 199 -13.53 -18.61 -9.78
C ASP A 199 -12.65 -18.24 -10.98
N GLY A 200 -12.25 -16.98 -11.13
CA GLY A 200 -11.26 -16.56 -12.13
C GLY A 200 -9.84 -17.09 -11.85
N THR A 201 -9.55 -17.53 -10.62
CA THR A 201 -8.22 -18.01 -10.19
C THR A 201 -8.04 -19.52 -10.27
N MET A 202 -9.04 -20.26 -10.77
CA MET A 202 -9.04 -21.74 -10.84
C MET A 202 -7.80 -22.37 -11.50
N ARG A 203 -7.09 -21.65 -12.37
CA ARG A 203 -5.84 -22.11 -13.00
C ARG A 203 -4.65 -22.13 -12.04
N LYS A 204 -4.66 -21.24 -11.04
CA LYS A 204 -3.59 -21.04 -10.06
C LYS A 204 -3.93 -21.70 -8.73
N ASN A 205 -5.14 -21.46 -8.23
CA ASN A 205 -5.60 -21.99 -6.95
C ASN A 205 -6.46 -23.24 -7.17
N ILE A 206 -5.85 -24.41 -6.99
CA ILE A 206 -6.52 -25.70 -7.22
C ILE A 206 -7.61 -25.98 -6.18
N ASP A 207 -7.57 -25.34 -5.01
CA ASP A 207 -8.57 -25.56 -3.98
C ASP A 207 -9.90 -24.87 -4.29
N VAL A 208 -9.88 -23.82 -5.12
CA VAL A 208 -11.10 -23.20 -5.65
C VAL A 208 -11.95 -24.24 -6.39
N TRP A 209 -11.34 -25.18 -7.12
CA TRP A 209 -12.07 -26.28 -7.77
C TRP A 209 -12.90 -27.13 -6.81
N LYS A 210 -12.42 -27.31 -5.57
CA LYS A 210 -13.07 -28.17 -4.57
C LYS A 210 -14.08 -27.41 -3.72
N LYS A 211 -13.80 -26.14 -3.42
CA LYS A 211 -14.53 -25.34 -2.44
C LYS A 211 -15.57 -24.41 -3.06
N TRP A 212 -15.44 -24.08 -4.35
CA TRP A 212 -16.32 -23.11 -4.99
C TRP A 212 -17.76 -23.61 -5.10
N THR A 213 -18.71 -22.77 -4.71
CA THR A 213 -20.14 -22.97 -4.92
C THR A 213 -20.81 -21.66 -5.30
N THR A 214 -21.99 -21.73 -5.93
CA THR A 214 -22.79 -20.53 -6.25
C THR A 214 -23.15 -19.72 -5.01
N SER A 215 -23.26 -20.37 -3.84
CA SER A 215 -23.53 -19.70 -2.57
C SER A 215 -22.44 -18.72 -2.14
N ASN A 216 -21.18 -18.92 -2.55
CA ASN A 216 -20.08 -18.02 -2.22
C ASN A 216 -20.35 -16.60 -2.78
N SER A 217 -20.72 -16.52 -4.05
CA SER A 217 -21.04 -15.25 -4.73
C SER A 217 -22.23 -14.52 -4.08
N LEU A 218 -23.28 -15.26 -3.70
CA LEU A 218 -24.49 -14.70 -3.07
C LEU A 218 -24.17 -14.03 -1.73
N HIS A 219 -23.31 -14.66 -0.91
CA HIS A 219 -22.92 -14.11 0.39
C HIS A 219 -22.02 -12.88 0.28
N LEU A 220 -21.15 -12.82 -0.74
CA LEU A 220 -20.18 -11.73 -0.93
C LEU A 220 -20.80 -10.49 -1.58
N HIS A 221 -21.80 -10.63 -2.45
CA HIS A 221 -22.45 -9.52 -3.17
C HIS A 221 -22.81 -8.34 -2.25
N GLY A 222 -23.45 -8.62 -1.11
CA GLY A 222 -23.84 -7.58 -0.16
C GLY A 222 -22.64 -6.85 0.47
N LEU A 223 -21.53 -7.55 0.70
CA LEU A 223 -20.29 -6.94 1.22
C LEU A 223 -19.61 -6.10 0.13
N GLN A 224 -19.50 -6.63 -1.08
CA GLN A 224 -18.89 -5.95 -2.23
C GLN A 224 -19.60 -4.62 -2.53
N ILE A 225 -20.94 -4.59 -2.50
CA ILE A 225 -21.71 -3.35 -2.61
C ILE A 225 -21.35 -2.36 -1.49
N ARG A 226 -21.27 -2.81 -0.22
CA ARG A 226 -20.93 -1.90 0.89
C ARG A 226 -19.53 -1.31 0.75
N ILE A 227 -18.55 -2.12 0.34
CA ILE A 227 -17.18 -1.66 0.08
C ILE A 227 -17.18 -0.64 -1.08
N ALA A 228 -17.84 -0.96 -2.19
CA ALA A 228 -17.89 -0.06 -3.35
C ALA A 228 -18.61 1.26 -3.04
N VAL A 229 -19.73 1.22 -2.32
CA VAL A 229 -20.43 2.40 -1.80
C VAL A 229 -19.50 3.22 -0.91
N ARG A 230 -18.76 2.57 0.00
CA ARG A 230 -17.84 3.26 0.89
C ARG A 230 -16.65 3.88 0.16
N GLY A 231 -16.18 3.25 -0.92
CA GLY A 231 -15.18 3.79 -1.83
C GLY A 231 -15.66 5.09 -2.48
N VAL A 232 -16.79 5.07 -3.19
CA VAL A 232 -17.31 6.27 -3.88
C VAL A 232 -17.71 7.42 -2.95
N GLU A 233 -18.06 7.12 -1.69
CA GLU A 233 -18.29 8.15 -0.66
C GLU A 233 -17.05 8.98 -0.38
N GLN A 234 -15.86 8.37 -0.43
CA GLN A 234 -14.57 8.98 -0.13
C GLN A 234 -13.83 9.47 -1.38
N LEU A 235 -14.35 9.15 -2.57
CA LEU A 235 -13.83 9.65 -3.84
C LEU A 235 -14.18 11.14 -4.02
N ALA A 236 -13.20 11.93 -4.45
CA ALA A 236 -13.41 13.31 -4.87
C ALA A 236 -14.33 13.37 -6.11
N VAL A 237 -15.07 14.46 -6.27
CA VAL A 237 -15.74 14.74 -7.56
C VAL A 237 -14.65 14.96 -8.62
N GLY A 238 -14.80 14.32 -9.78
CA GLY A 238 -13.77 14.20 -10.81
C GLY A 238 -12.81 13.02 -10.59
N GLY A 239 -12.83 12.40 -9.40
CA GLY A 239 -11.99 11.25 -9.08
C GLY A 239 -12.38 9.98 -9.83
N ARG A 240 -11.43 9.04 -9.90
CA ARG A 240 -11.56 7.77 -10.62
C ARG A 240 -11.43 6.60 -9.63
N MET A 241 -12.39 5.68 -9.67
CA MET A 241 -12.36 4.44 -8.89
C MET A 241 -12.31 3.25 -9.84
N VAL A 242 -11.45 2.29 -9.54
CA VAL A 242 -11.44 1.01 -10.25
C VAL A 242 -11.99 -0.05 -9.30
N TYR A 243 -13.09 -0.66 -9.70
CA TYR A 243 -13.63 -1.86 -9.06
C TYR A 243 -13.09 -3.08 -9.79
N SER A 244 -12.54 -4.04 -9.07
CA SER A 244 -12.06 -5.28 -9.66
C SER A 244 -12.37 -6.50 -8.80
N THR A 245 -12.53 -7.63 -9.48
CA THR A 245 -12.67 -8.95 -8.86
C THR A 245 -11.83 -9.97 -9.61
N CYS A 246 -11.43 -10.99 -8.88
CA CYS A 246 -10.89 -12.25 -9.38
C CYS A 246 -11.99 -13.26 -9.77
N SER A 247 -13.21 -12.79 -10.03
CA SER A 247 -14.39 -13.59 -10.34
C SER A 247 -14.78 -13.43 -11.81
N LEU A 248 -15.55 -14.40 -12.32
CA LEU A 248 -16.26 -14.27 -13.59
C LEU A 248 -17.78 -14.31 -13.38
N ASN A 249 -18.26 -14.32 -12.14
CA ASN A 249 -19.67 -14.42 -11.81
C ASN A 249 -20.36 -13.05 -11.89
N PRO A 250 -21.40 -12.87 -12.74
CA PRO A 250 -22.10 -11.59 -12.89
C PRO A 250 -22.69 -11.01 -11.60
N ILE A 251 -22.97 -11.87 -10.60
CA ILE A 251 -23.49 -11.46 -9.29
C ILE A 251 -22.45 -10.63 -8.51
N GLU A 252 -21.17 -10.97 -8.67
CA GLU A 252 -20.06 -10.25 -8.03
C GLU A 252 -19.56 -9.10 -8.93
N ASP A 253 -19.86 -9.16 -10.22
CA ASP A 253 -19.35 -8.23 -11.22
C ASP A 253 -20.41 -7.18 -11.61
N GLU A 254 -21.13 -7.37 -12.72
CA GLU A 254 -22.06 -6.37 -13.26
C GLU A 254 -23.23 -6.07 -12.32
N ALA A 255 -23.70 -7.03 -11.52
CA ALA A 255 -24.78 -6.77 -10.57
C ALA A 255 -24.35 -5.77 -9.49
N VAL A 256 -23.09 -5.83 -9.02
CA VAL A 256 -22.55 -4.85 -8.06
C VAL A 256 -22.44 -3.47 -8.70
N ILE A 257 -21.95 -3.40 -9.95
CA ILE A 257 -21.83 -2.15 -10.70
C ILE A 257 -23.20 -1.54 -10.99
N ALA A 258 -24.17 -2.33 -11.45
CA ALA A 258 -25.52 -1.89 -11.73
C ALA A 258 -26.20 -1.33 -10.47
N ALA A 259 -26.09 -2.03 -9.34
CA ALA A 259 -26.63 -1.58 -8.06
C ALA A 259 -25.99 -0.27 -7.59
N LEU A 260 -24.67 -0.11 -7.79
CA LEU A 260 -23.95 1.11 -7.43
C LEU A 260 -24.35 2.31 -8.31
N LEU A 261 -24.46 2.09 -9.63
CA LEU A 261 -24.87 3.11 -10.60
C LEU A 261 -26.31 3.55 -10.38
N GLU A 262 -27.23 2.61 -10.15
CA GLU A 262 -28.64 2.91 -9.86
C GLU A 262 -28.76 3.80 -8.61
N LYS A 263 -28.07 3.42 -7.52
CA LYS A 263 -28.06 4.19 -6.28
C LYS A 263 -27.52 5.61 -6.49
N SER A 264 -26.61 5.80 -7.45
CA SER A 264 -25.90 7.07 -7.67
C SER A 264 -26.75 8.16 -8.30
N GLU A 265 -27.91 7.82 -8.89
CA GLU A 265 -28.80 8.77 -9.56
C GLU A 265 -28.07 9.67 -10.59
N GLY A 266 -27.10 9.09 -11.31
CA GLY A 266 -26.31 9.79 -12.33
C GLY A 266 -25.06 10.52 -11.82
N ALA A 267 -24.80 10.52 -10.50
CA ALA A 267 -23.59 11.10 -9.93
C ALA A 267 -22.32 10.29 -10.24
N LEU A 268 -22.46 9.03 -10.68
CA LEU A 268 -21.39 8.11 -11.03
C LEU A 268 -21.62 7.55 -12.44
N GLU A 269 -20.55 7.45 -13.24
CA GLU A 269 -20.61 6.87 -14.58
C GLU A 269 -19.51 5.82 -14.78
N LEU A 270 -19.74 4.86 -15.69
CA LEU A 270 -18.70 3.99 -16.21
C LEU A 270 -17.87 4.74 -17.26
N ALA A 271 -16.56 4.84 -17.02
CA ALA A 271 -15.62 5.37 -17.99
C ALA A 271 -15.36 4.34 -19.10
N ASP A 272 -15.13 4.84 -20.32
CA ASP A 272 -14.62 4.01 -21.40
C ASP A 272 -13.10 3.86 -21.25
N ALA A 273 -12.66 2.64 -20.96
CA ALA A 273 -11.25 2.28 -20.76
C ALA A 273 -10.67 1.47 -21.93
N SER A 274 -11.41 1.33 -23.04
CA SER A 274 -11.01 0.49 -24.18
C SER A 274 -9.67 0.90 -24.81
N ALA A 275 -9.36 2.20 -24.80
CA ALA A 275 -8.12 2.75 -25.33
C ALA A 275 -6.97 2.79 -24.31
N ASP A 276 -7.23 2.49 -23.03
CA ASP A 276 -6.25 2.70 -21.96
C ASP A 276 -5.15 1.62 -21.93
N LEU A 277 -5.45 0.41 -22.43
CA LEU A 277 -4.53 -0.74 -22.45
C LEU A 277 -4.48 -1.36 -23.85
N PRO A 278 -3.76 -0.76 -24.80
CA PRO A 278 -3.66 -1.27 -26.16
C PRO A 278 -3.06 -2.68 -26.15
N GLY A 279 -3.69 -3.62 -26.87
CA GLY A 279 -3.25 -5.01 -26.93
C GLY A 279 -3.83 -5.93 -25.84
N LEU A 280 -4.58 -5.40 -24.87
CA LEU A 280 -5.36 -6.23 -23.93
C LEU A 280 -6.61 -6.76 -24.64
N LYS A 281 -6.83 -8.07 -24.58
CA LYS A 281 -8.05 -8.72 -25.08
C LYS A 281 -8.99 -8.98 -23.92
N TYR A 282 -10.22 -8.52 -24.06
CA TYR A 282 -11.27 -8.69 -23.07
C TYR A 282 -12.62 -8.83 -23.78
N MET A 283 -13.60 -9.40 -23.08
CA MET A 283 -15.01 -9.34 -23.46
C MET A 283 -15.66 -8.12 -22.81
N PRO A 284 -16.59 -7.44 -23.50
CA PRO A 284 -17.42 -6.42 -22.85
C PRO A 284 -18.24 -7.03 -21.71
N GLY A 285 -18.60 -6.20 -20.74
CA GLY A 285 -19.54 -6.56 -19.69
C GLY A 285 -20.91 -6.97 -20.25
N ILE A 286 -21.64 -7.75 -19.47
CA ILE A 286 -22.96 -8.28 -19.87
C ILE A 286 -24.11 -7.49 -19.25
N THR A 287 -25.24 -7.45 -19.95
CA THR A 287 -26.46 -6.74 -19.51
C THR A 287 -27.58 -7.68 -19.06
N SER A 288 -27.40 -8.99 -19.22
CA SER A 288 -28.40 -10.01 -18.88
C SER A 288 -27.71 -11.24 -18.28
N TRP A 289 -28.20 -11.68 -17.12
CA TRP A 289 -27.73 -12.87 -16.42
C TRP A 289 -28.86 -13.48 -15.59
N LYS A 290 -28.62 -14.68 -15.06
CA LYS A 290 -29.53 -15.41 -14.18
C LYS A 290 -28.85 -15.72 -12.87
N VAL A 291 -29.62 -15.90 -11.82
CA VAL A 291 -29.11 -16.24 -10.48
C VAL A 291 -29.31 -17.74 -10.24
N MET A 292 -28.24 -18.45 -9.90
CA MET A 292 -28.27 -19.88 -9.57
C MET A 292 -28.12 -20.11 -8.07
N THR A 293 -28.87 -21.05 -7.51
CA THR A 293 -28.68 -21.48 -6.11
C THR A 293 -27.72 -22.64 -6.01
N LYS A 294 -27.34 -23.02 -4.79
CA LYS A 294 -26.43 -24.15 -4.55
C LYS A 294 -26.99 -25.48 -5.05
N GLU A 295 -28.31 -25.63 -5.03
CA GLU A 295 -29.04 -26.82 -5.49
C GLU A 295 -29.23 -26.84 -7.02
N GLY A 296 -28.73 -25.82 -7.71
CA GLY A 296 -28.79 -25.71 -9.18
C GLY A 296 -30.10 -25.18 -9.75
N GLN A 297 -30.95 -24.59 -8.91
CA GLN A 297 -32.14 -23.88 -9.37
C GLN A 297 -31.77 -22.50 -9.93
N TRP A 298 -32.28 -22.18 -11.13
CA TRP A 298 -32.08 -20.89 -11.77
C TRP A 298 -33.30 -19.99 -11.60
N PHE A 299 -33.05 -18.71 -11.33
CA PHE A 299 -34.04 -17.64 -11.33
C PHE A 299 -33.63 -16.59 -12.36
N SER A 300 -34.58 -16.19 -13.22
CA SER A 300 -34.35 -15.15 -14.21
C SER A 300 -34.79 -13.77 -13.71
N ASP A 301 -35.69 -13.72 -12.73
CA ASP A 301 -36.21 -12.49 -12.14
C ASP A 301 -36.41 -12.63 -10.62
N TRP A 302 -36.37 -11.49 -9.91
CA TRP A 302 -36.59 -11.44 -8.47
C TRP A 302 -37.98 -11.99 -8.06
N SER A 303 -39.01 -11.77 -8.87
CA SER A 303 -40.38 -12.23 -8.58
C SER A 303 -40.51 -13.75 -8.54
N GLU A 304 -39.58 -14.49 -9.16
CA GLU A 304 -39.54 -15.96 -9.14
C GLU A 304 -38.92 -16.50 -7.84
N VAL A 305 -38.26 -15.65 -7.05
CA VAL A 305 -37.53 -16.07 -5.85
C VAL A 305 -38.49 -16.31 -4.68
N PRO A 306 -38.54 -17.55 -4.13
CA PRO A 306 -39.38 -17.86 -2.97
C PRO A 306 -39.04 -17.00 -1.76
N THR A 307 -40.05 -16.60 -0.97
CA THR A 307 -39.89 -15.76 0.23
C THR A 307 -38.88 -16.34 1.23
N SER A 308 -38.77 -17.67 1.31
CA SER A 308 -37.79 -18.37 2.17
C SER A 308 -36.32 -18.06 1.83
N ARG A 309 -36.05 -17.56 0.61
CA ARG A 309 -34.69 -17.26 0.11
C ARG A 309 -34.38 -15.77 0.03
N HIS A 310 -35.30 -14.88 0.43
CA HIS A 310 -35.12 -13.43 0.35
C HIS A 310 -33.99 -12.87 1.24
N THR A 311 -33.50 -13.66 2.19
CA THR A 311 -32.32 -13.28 3.01
C THR A 311 -31.00 -13.52 2.27
N GLN A 312 -30.96 -14.51 1.37
CA GLN A 312 -29.77 -14.93 0.63
C GLN A 312 -29.70 -14.28 -0.74
N ILE A 313 -30.82 -14.29 -1.47
CA ILE A 313 -30.95 -13.68 -2.78
C ILE A 313 -31.57 -12.31 -2.59
N ARG A 314 -31.05 -11.30 -3.29
CA ARG A 314 -31.51 -9.90 -3.18
C ARG A 314 -31.91 -9.37 -4.56
N PRO A 315 -32.81 -8.37 -4.63
CA PRO A 315 -33.19 -7.75 -5.89
C PRO A 315 -31.98 -7.22 -6.68
N THR A 316 -30.97 -6.68 -5.99
CA THR A 316 -29.74 -6.12 -6.59
C THR A 316 -28.85 -7.16 -7.29
N MET A 317 -29.15 -8.45 -7.16
CA MET A 317 -28.43 -9.52 -7.85
C MET A 317 -28.95 -9.78 -9.27
N PHE A 318 -30.09 -9.19 -9.65
CA PHE A 318 -30.70 -9.34 -10.96
C PHE A 318 -30.42 -8.12 -11.84
N PRO A 319 -30.47 -8.26 -13.18
CA PRO A 319 -30.40 -7.13 -14.09
C PRO A 319 -31.51 -6.10 -13.81
N PRO A 320 -31.24 -4.79 -13.97
CA PRO A 320 -32.28 -3.77 -13.98
C PRO A 320 -33.39 -4.08 -14.99
N THR A 321 -34.64 -3.97 -14.56
CA THR A 321 -35.82 -4.28 -15.40
C THR A 321 -36.20 -3.17 -16.37
N ASP A 322 -35.78 -1.94 -16.10
CA ASP A 322 -36.01 -0.76 -16.94
C ASP A 322 -34.97 -0.70 -18.08
N PRO A 323 -35.39 -0.88 -19.35
CA PRO A 323 -34.46 -0.92 -20.49
C PRO A 323 -33.72 0.40 -20.73
N GLU A 324 -34.35 1.54 -20.46
CA GLU A 324 -33.71 2.86 -20.66
C GLU A 324 -32.62 3.07 -19.62
N LYS A 325 -32.90 2.75 -18.35
CA LYS A 325 -31.87 2.79 -17.30
C LYS A 325 -30.72 1.84 -17.59
N LEU A 326 -31.03 0.61 -18.01
CA LEU A 326 -30.01 -0.40 -18.35
C LEU A 326 -29.10 0.08 -19.49
N ALA A 327 -29.67 0.64 -20.55
CA ALA A 327 -28.89 1.21 -21.65
C ALA A 327 -28.02 2.40 -21.19
N ASN A 328 -28.55 3.24 -20.30
CA ASN A 328 -27.82 4.39 -19.76
C ASN A 328 -26.67 3.99 -18.82
N MET A 329 -26.73 2.83 -18.18
CA MET A 329 -25.64 2.31 -17.33
C MET A 329 -24.38 1.97 -18.13
N LYS A 330 -24.51 1.62 -19.43
CA LYS A 330 -23.39 1.26 -20.32
C LYS A 330 -22.50 0.14 -19.76
N LEU A 331 -23.13 -0.94 -19.27
CA LEU A 331 -22.41 -2.07 -18.65
C LEU A 331 -21.42 -2.76 -19.59
N GLU A 332 -21.60 -2.61 -20.91
CA GLU A 332 -20.64 -3.08 -21.93
C GLU A 332 -19.24 -2.45 -21.79
N ARG A 333 -19.11 -1.34 -21.05
CA ARG A 333 -17.82 -0.70 -20.72
C ARG A 333 -17.03 -1.43 -19.65
N CYS A 334 -17.66 -2.34 -18.91
CA CYS A 334 -16.93 -3.24 -18.02
C CYS A 334 -16.06 -4.21 -18.85
N MET A 335 -14.96 -4.67 -18.27
CA MET A 335 -13.98 -5.51 -18.94
C MET A 335 -13.92 -6.88 -18.28
N ARG A 336 -14.28 -7.93 -19.02
CA ARG A 336 -14.15 -9.33 -18.63
C ARG A 336 -12.92 -9.94 -19.28
N ILE A 337 -11.88 -10.21 -18.50
CA ILE A 337 -10.65 -10.84 -18.98
C ILE A 337 -10.82 -12.35 -18.84
N LEU A 338 -10.85 -13.05 -19.97
CA LEU A 338 -11.04 -14.50 -19.99
C LEU A 338 -9.68 -15.21 -20.14
N PRO A 339 -9.44 -16.29 -19.37
CA PRO A 339 -8.13 -16.97 -19.36
C PRO A 339 -7.62 -17.39 -20.75
N HIS A 340 -8.52 -17.85 -21.62
CA HIS A 340 -8.19 -18.42 -22.93
C HIS A 340 -7.93 -17.35 -24.01
N HIS A 341 -8.18 -16.07 -23.74
CA HIS A 341 -7.94 -15.00 -24.73
C HIS A 341 -6.46 -14.66 -24.89
N GLN A 342 -5.70 -14.64 -23.79
CA GLN A 342 -4.28 -14.26 -23.77
C GLN A 342 -3.45 -15.09 -22.78
N ASN A 343 -3.90 -16.31 -22.45
CA ASN A 343 -3.21 -17.19 -21.51
C ASN A 343 -3.00 -16.54 -20.12
N THR A 344 -4.04 -15.90 -19.59
CA THR A 344 -4.00 -15.21 -18.29
C THR A 344 -4.90 -15.88 -17.25
N GLY A 345 -5.03 -15.28 -16.06
CA GLY A 345 -6.14 -15.57 -15.14
C GLY A 345 -7.47 -15.03 -15.65
N GLY A 346 -8.55 -15.37 -14.94
CA GLY A 346 -9.87 -14.79 -15.13
C GLY A 346 -10.05 -13.57 -14.22
N PHE A 347 -10.60 -12.49 -14.74
CA PHE A 347 -10.67 -11.23 -14.00
C PHE A 347 -11.78 -10.31 -14.52
N PHE A 348 -12.32 -9.48 -13.65
CA PHE A 348 -13.29 -8.44 -13.98
C PHE A 348 -12.80 -7.08 -13.53
N VAL A 349 -12.99 -6.06 -14.37
CA VAL A 349 -12.66 -4.67 -14.04
C VAL A 349 -13.74 -3.72 -14.54
N ALA A 350 -14.10 -2.76 -13.69
CA ALA A 350 -14.99 -1.65 -14.02
C ALA A 350 -14.36 -0.33 -13.56
N VAL A 351 -14.28 0.63 -14.47
CA VAL A 351 -13.72 1.96 -14.19
C VAL A 351 -14.86 2.95 -14.01
N LEU A 352 -14.93 3.57 -12.84
CA LEU A 352 -15.98 4.49 -12.45
C LEU A 352 -15.42 5.90 -12.25
N VAL A 353 -16.15 6.92 -12.72
CA VAL A 353 -15.81 8.34 -12.52
C VAL A 353 -16.96 9.03 -11.81
N LYS A 354 -16.65 9.75 -10.74
CA LYS A 354 -17.65 10.50 -9.98
C LYS A 354 -17.83 11.90 -10.55
N LYS A 355 -19.00 12.21 -11.08
CA LYS A 355 -19.32 13.50 -11.71
C LYS A 355 -19.94 14.51 -10.77
N ALA A 356 -20.62 14.03 -9.73
CA ALA A 356 -21.28 14.87 -8.74
C ALA A 356 -21.15 14.28 -7.34
N PRO A 357 -21.43 15.05 -6.29
CA PRO A 357 -21.62 14.51 -4.94
C PRO A 357 -22.63 13.36 -4.93
N MET A 358 -22.35 12.28 -4.19
CA MET A 358 -23.29 11.16 -4.08
C MET A 358 -24.59 11.62 -3.41
N PRO A 359 -25.78 11.22 -3.90
CA PRO A 359 -27.06 11.74 -3.41
C PRO A 359 -27.33 11.41 -1.94
N TRP A 360 -26.78 10.30 -1.44
CA TRP A 360 -26.91 9.90 -0.04
C TRP A 360 -25.93 10.60 0.91
N ASN A 361 -24.99 11.41 0.41
CA ASN A 361 -24.13 12.24 1.25
C ASN A 361 -24.93 13.47 1.72
N ARG A 362 -25.64 13.33 2.84
CA ARG A 362 -26.49 14.39 3.45
C ARG A 362 -25.79 15.75 3.67
N ARG A 363 -24.45 15.81 3.62
CA ARG A 363 -23.63 17.04 3.58
C ARG A 363 -22.33 16.78 2.80
N TYR A 364 -22.23 17.25 1.56
CA TYR A 364 -20.95 17.34 0.87
C TYR A 364 -20.22 18.62 1.32
N PRO A 365 -18.99 18.56 1.83
CA PRO A 365 -18.19 19.77 2.09
C PRO A 365 -18.00 20.52 0.78
N LYS A 366 -18.13 21.86 0.79
CA LYS A 366 -17.94 22.67 -0.41
C LYS A 366 -16.45 22.67 -0.78
N LEU A 367 -16.05 21.86 -1.76
CA LEU A 367 -14.73 21.96 -2.40
C LEU A 367 -14.60 23.35 -3.02
N ARG A 368 -13.60 24.13 -2.59
CA ARG A 368 -13.39 25.50 -3.08
C ARG A 368 -12.32 25.47 -4.17
N ASN A 369 -12.74 25.53 -5.43
CA ASN A 369 -11.82 25.66 -6.56
C ASN A 369 -11.03 26.98 -6.44
N LYS A 370 -9.72 26.91 -6.66
CA LYS A 370 -8.84 28.07 -6.86
C LYS A 370 -9.18 28.66 -8.23
N GLU A 371 -10.02 29.68 -8.27
CA GLU A 371 -10.08 30.55 -9.44
C GLU A 371 -8.80 31.39 -9.47
N VAL A 372 -8.05 31.24 -10.56
CA VAL A 372 -6.85 32.02 -10.85
C VAL A 372 -7.31 33.45 -11.15
N ASN A 373 -6.92 34.39 -10.29
CA ASN A 373 -7.11 35.83 -10.51
C ASN A 373 -6.49 36.24 -11.85
N SER A 374 -7.33 36.59 -12.82
CA SER A 374 -6.94 37.53 -13.88
C SER A 374 -7.44 38.91 -13.49
N SER A 375 -6.51 39.85 -13.50
CA SER A 375 -6.66 41.23 -13.04
C SER A 375 -7.53 42.06 -13.99
N SER A 376 -8.52 42.73 -13.40
CA SER A 376 -9.02 44.09 -13.69
C SER A 376 -9.02 44.60 -15.14
N GLU A 377 -10.22 44.86 -15.67
CA GLU A 377 -10.52 46.14 -16.33
C GLU A 377 -12.02 46.47 -16.20
N ALA A 378 -12.30 47.75 -16.01
CA ALA A 378 -13.54 48.31 -15.49
C ALA A 378 -14.68 48.38 -16.52
N ALA A 379 -15.92 48.18 -16.06
CA ALA A 379 -17.14 48.51 -16.80
C ALA A 379 -17.72 49.85 -16.31
N PRO A 380 -18.30 50.69 -17.19
CA PRO A 380 -19.27 51.71 -16.79
C PRO A 380 -20.71 51.22 -16.97
N ALA A 381 -21.60 51.90 -16.24
CA ALA A 381 -22.97 51.53 -15.88
C ALA A 381 -24.07 51.95 -16.89
N GLU A 382 -25.32 51.61 -16.50
CA GLU A 382 -26.66 51.98 -17.00
C GLU A 382 -27.22 51.08 -18.13
N GLU A 383 -28.46 50.58 -18.10
CA GLU A 383 -29.73 51.23 -17.74
C GLU A 383 -30.87 50.22 -17.37
N LEU A 384 -32.02 50.79 -16.97
CA LEU A 384 -33.12 50.28 -16.14
C LEU A 384 -34.33 49.68 -16.92
N GLN A 385 -35.31 49.14 -16.16
CA GLN A 385 -36.77 48.92 -16.43
C GLN A 385 -37.22 47.43 -16.56
N THR A 386 -38.33 46.91 -15.99
CA THR A 386 -39.42 47.38 -15.09
C THR A 386 -40.31 46.17 -14.68
N GLY A 387 -40.93 46.26 -13.48
CA GLY A 387 -42.25 45.68 -13.13
C GLY A 387 -42.26 44.30 -12.48
N GLY A 388 -42.95 44.00 -11.38
CA GLY A 388 -43.84 44.74 -10.49
C GLY A 388 -44.52 43.74 -9.54
N SER A 389 -44.61 44.06 -8.23
CA SER A 389 -45.41 43.33 -7.23
C SER A 389 -46.72 44.06 -6.94
N PRO A 390 -47.65 43.43 -6.20
CA PRO A 390 -48.22 44.12 -5.04
C PRO A 390 -48.18 43.27 -3.75
N ALA A 391 -48.28 44.01 -2.64
CA ALA A 391 -48.07 43.64 -1.25
C ALA A 391 -49.36 43.18 -0.52
N ASP A 392 -49.21 42.60 0.69
CA ASP A 392 -49.82 43.13 1.92
C ASP A 392 -49.30 42.44 3.21
N VAL A 393 -49.27 43.19 4.32
CA VAL A 393 -48.73 42.89 5.67
C VAL A 393 -49.83 43.22 6.73
N PRO A 394 -49.63 43.12 8.07
CA PRO A 394 -49.93 42.06 9.05
C PRO A 394 -51.11 42.37 10.02
N PRO A 395 -51.23 41.68 11.18
CA PRO A 395 -50.89 42.35 12.46
C PRO A 395 -50.23 41.48 13.56
N ALA A 396 -49.91 42.13 14.70
CA ALA A 396 -48.97 41.77 15.77
C ALA A 396 -49.60 41.35 17.14
N ASP A 397 -48.70 41.14 18.12
CA ASP A 397 -48.80 41.05 19.61
C ASP A 397 -49.01 39.67 20.28
N GLY A 398 -48.28 39.26 21.34
CA GLY A 398 -47.20 39.94 22.09
C GLY A 398 -46.56 39.12 23.24
N SER A 399 -45.45 39.68 23.80
CA SER A 399 -44.91 39.62 25.20
C SER A 399 -44.48 38.25 25.81
N SER A 400 -43.35 38.06 26.53
CA SER A 400 -42.50 38.96 27.36
C SER A 400 -41.14 38.33 27.77
N ALA A 401 -40.08 39.14 27.66
CA ALA A 401 -39.03 39.54 28.63
C ALA A 401 -38.09 38.54 29.39
N GLU A 402 -36.86 39.05 29.60
CA GLU A 402 -35.58 38.45 29.98
C GLU A 402 -35.16 38.66 31.47
N ALA A 403 -34.21 37.81 31.93
CA ALA A 403 -33.01 38.07 32.79
C ALA A 403 -33.18 38.68 34.23
N PRO A 404 -32.18 38.66 35.17
CA PRO A 404 -30.73 38.51 34.98
C PRO A 404 -29.91 37.75 36.08
N VAL A 405 -28.59 37.89 35.91
CA VAL A 405 -27.34 37.38 36.54
C VAL A 405 -27.10 37.64 38.04
N GLU A 406 -26.26 36.81 38.69
CA GLU A 406 -25.16 37.26 39.59
C GLU A 406 -24.14 36.14 39.94
N ALA A 407 -22.90 36.52 40.25
CA ALA A 407 -21.71 35.69 40.48
C ALA A 407 -21.03 36.09 41.80
N VAL A 408 -20.36 35.16 42.53
CA VAL A 408 -19.23 35.46 43.46
C VAL A 408 -18.34 34.21 43.68
N GLU A 409 -17.02 34.43 43.56
CA GLU A 409 -15.77 33.93 44.23
C GLU A 409 -15.90 32.83 45.32
N GLY A 410 -14.93 31.96 45.66
CA GLY A 410 -13.47 31.84 45.50
C GLY A 410 -12.93 30.95 46.66
N GLU A 411 -11.64 30.55 46.58
CA GLU A 411 -10.78 29.92 47.64
C GLU A 411 -10.50 28.40 47.62
N THR A 412 -9.22 28.10 47.40
CA THR A 412 -8.45 26.88 47.75
C THR A 412 -7.99 26.92 49.22
N PRO A 413 -7.65 25.78 49.86
CA PRO A 413 -6.23 25.43 50.01
C PRO A 413 -5.90 23.91 50.03
N ALA A 414 -4.61 23.63 50.26
CA ALA A 414 -3.81 22.51 49.79
C ALA A 414 -3.59 21.32 50.78
N GLU A 415 -3.03 20.25 50.20
CA GLU A 415 -2.07 19.24 50.71
C GLU A 415 -2.38 18.34 51.93
N GLY A 416 -2.13 17.02 51.75
CA GLY A 416 -1.81 16.08 52.83
C GLY A 416 -2.20 14.62 52.58
N ASN A 417 -1.27 13.80 52.06
CA ASN A 417 -1.23 12.33 52.27
C ASN A 417 -0.59 12.07 53.66
N PRO A 418 -0.77 10.92 54.38
CA PRO A 418 -0.65 9.56 53.83
C PRO A 418 -1.45 8.42 54.53
N SER A 419 -1.25 7.19 54.01
CA SER A 419 -1.22 5.86 54.67
C SER A 419 -2.52 5.08 55.02
N VAL A 420 -2.60 3.91 54.35
CA VAL A 420 -3.33 2.64 54.56
C VAL A 420 -2.89 2.02 55.93
N PRO A 421 -3.60 1.12 56.67
CA PRO A 421 -4.28 -0.07 56.11
C PRO A 421 -5.48 -0.75 56.85
N ASP A 422 -6.01 -1.76 56.16
CA ASP A 422 -6.63 -3.03 56.58
C ASP A 422 -8.09 -3.15 57.13
N THR A 423 -8.83 -3.96 56.37
CA THR A 423 -10.05 -4.77 56.60
C THR A 423 -10.06 -5.56 57.94
N PRO A 424 -11.20 -6.02 58.52
CA PRO A 424 -12.20 -6.91 57.85
C PRO A 424 -13.70 -6.83 58.28
N ASP A 425 -14.52 -7.47 57.44
CA ASP A 425 -15.95 -7.89 57.55
C ASP A 425 -16.26 -8.66 58.87
N PRO A 426 -17.53 -8.89 59.36
CA PRO A 426 -18.68 -9.42 58.59
C PRO A 426 -20.14 -9.10 59.05
N SER A 427 -21.10 -9.50 58.20
CA SER A 427 -22.51 -9.92 58.48
C SER A 427 -23.54 -8.79 58.77
N GLU A 428 -24.81 -8.79 58.31
CA GLU A 428 -25.67 -9.77 57.65
C GLU A 428 -26.99 -9.08 57.16
N VAL A 429 -27.75 -9.78 56.31
CA VAL A 429 -29.21 -9.67 56.02
C VAL A 429 -29.69 -8.90 54.76
N LYS A 430 -30.32 -9.71 53.89
CA LYS A 430 -31.00 -9.47 52.60
C LYS A 430 -32.30 -8.66 52.70
N LYS A 431 -32.63 -7.92 51.63
CA LYS A 431 -34.00 -7.81 51.09
C LYS A 431 -33.97 -7.71 49.55
N ASP A 432 -34.91 -8.43 48.94
CA ASP A 432 -35.03 -8.77 47.52
C ASP A 432 -35.52 -7.64 46.58
N ASN A 433 -35.27 -7.88 45.29
CA ASN A 433 -35.97 -7.42 44.07
C ASN A 433 -35.66 -6.03 43.50
N VAL A 434 -34.93 -5.99 42.37
CA VAL A 434 -35.46 -5.92 40.98
C VAL A 434 -34.27 -5.99 40.01
N CYS A 435 -34.30 -6.94 39.07
CA CYS A 435 -33.25 -7.15 38.06
C CYS A 435 -33.46 -6.20 36.87
N GLY A 436 -32.58 -5.22 36.70
CA GLY A 436 -32.43 -4.46 35.46
C GLY A 436 -31.23 -4.96 34.65
N PRO A 437 -31.26 -4.91 33.30
CA PRO A 437 -30.10 -5.30 32.50
C PRO A 437 -28.90 -4.41 32.87
N PRO A 438 -27.68 -4.96 32.95
CA PRO A 438 -26.51 -4.17 33.27
C PRO A 438 -26.33 -3.06 32.21
N PRO A 439 -25.93 -1.84 32.60
CA PRO A 439 -25.69 -0.77 31.66
C PRO A 439 -24.64 -1.26 30.64
N PRO A 440 -24.80 -0.93 29.34
CA PRO A 440 -23.83 -1.32 28.34
C PRO A 440 -22.47 -0.79 28.79
N LYS A 441 -21.52 -1.69 29.05
CA LYS A 441 -20.14 -1.30 29.33
C LYS A 441 -19.70 -0.40 28.18
N LYS A 442 -19.53 0.90 28.44
CA LYS A 442 -18.85 1.79 27.50
C LYS A 442 -17.55 1.09 27.13
N MET A 443 -17.42 0.75 25.85
CA MET A 443 -16.25 0.12 25.30
C MET A 443 -15.06 1.02 25.67
N LYS A 444 -14.22 0.58 26.61
CA LYS A 444 -12.96 1.27 26.90
C LYS A 444 -12.13 1.09 25.64
N LEU A 445 -11.94 2.17 24.90
CA LEU A 445 -11.02 2.26 23.77
C LEU A 445 -9.60 2.13 24.34
N PHE A 446 -9.18 0.90 24.66
CA PHE A 446 -7.77 0.64 24.89
C PHE A 446 -7.09 0.78 23.54
N GLY A 447 -6.18 1.75 23.44
CA GLY A 447 -5.47 2.10 22.23
C GLY A 447 -4.87 0.88 21.53
N PHE A 448 -4.73 1.00 20.22
CA PHE A 448 -4.11 -0.02 19.39
C PHE A 448 -2.72 -0.37 19.95
N LYS A 449 -2.38 -1.65 20.03
CA LYS A 449 -1.08 -2.16 20.55
C LYS A 449 0.11 -1.82 19.62
N GLU A 450 0.04 -0.74 18.87
CA GLU A 450 1.10 -0.30 17.96
C GLU A 450 1.90 0.81 18.65
N ASP A 451 3.19 0.85 18.35
CA ASP A 451 4.05 1.93 18.82
C ASP A 451 3.56 3.27 18.26
N PRO A 452 3.54 4.32 19.09
CA PRO A 452 3.02 5.62 18.70
C PRO A 452 3.92 6.29 17.66
N PHE A 453 3.30 6.87 16.63
CA PHE A 453 4.00 7.72 15.66
C PHE A 453 4.14 9.14 16.23
N VAL A 454 5.34 9.46 16.70
CA VAL A 454 5.64 10.74 17.36
C VAL A 454 6.47 11.61 16.41
N PHE A 455 5.88 12.69 15.93
CA PHE A 455 6.59 13.68 15.12
C PHE A 455 7.52 14.52 15.98
N LEU A 456 8.70 14.81 15.43
CA LEU A 456 9.67 15.68 16.07
C LEU A 456 9.31 17.16 15.81
N THR A 457 9.64 18.01 16.77
CA THR A 457 9.52 19.46 16.64
C THR A 457 10.73 20.03 15.90
N GLU A 458 10.60 21.22 15.32
CA GLU A 458 11.68 21.85 14.55
C GLU A 458 12.94 22.11 15.40
N ASP A 459 12.73 22.42 16.68
CA ASP A 459 13.76 22.69 17.68
C ASP A 459 14.23 21.44 18.44
N ASP A 460 13.86 20.22 17.99
CA ASP A 460 14.28 18.99 18.69
C ASP A 460 15.83 18.92 18.77
N PRO A 461 16.40 18.66 19.96
CA PRO A 461 17.84 18.74 20.19
C PRO A 461 18.67 17.73 19.38
N ILE A 462 18.04 16.77 18.71
CA ILE A 462 18.74 15.86 17.80
C ILE A 462 19.14 16.52 16.48
N PHE A 463 18.44 17.58 16.05
CA PHE A 463 18.68 18.17 14.73
C PHE A 463 19.98 18.96 14.63
N PRO A 464 20.40 19.81 15.61
CA PRO A 464 21.63 20.59 15.46
C PRO A 464 22.89 19.74 15.21
N PRO A 465 23.14 18.62 15.93
CA PRO A 465 24.26 17.73 15.61
C PRO A 465 24.16 17.10 14.21
N ILE A 466 22.97 16.63 13.81
CA ILE A 466 22.74 16.03 12.48
C ILE A 466 22.98 17.08 11.37
N GLN A 467 22.43 18.27 11.57
CA GLN A 467 22.54 19.43 10.68
C GLN A 467 24.00 19.82 10.47
N ALA A 468 24.77 19.95 11.55
CA ALA A 468 26.20 20.27 11.49
C ALA A 468 27.00 19.16 10.82
N PHE A 469 26.71 17.90 11.15
CA PHE A 469 27.47 16.75 10.66
C PHE A 469 27.28 16.48 9.17
N TYR A 470 26.04 16.50 8.65
CA TYR A 470 25.75 16.26 7.23
C TYR A 470 25.64 17.54 6.39
N ASN A 471 25.77 18.72 7.02
CA ASN A 471 25.50 20.01 6.42
C ASN A 471 24.16 20.01 5.66
N LEU A 472 23.07 19.69 6.36
CA LEU A 472 21.76 19.55 5.71
C LEU A 472 21.32 20.88 5.05
N SER A 473 20.56 20.80 3.97
CA SER A 473 19.95 21.97 3.35
C SER A 473 19.04 22.69 4.36
N PRO A 474 18.99 24.04 4.39
CA PRO A 474 18.01 24.78 5.17
C PRO A 474 16.56 24.37 4.85
N ASP A 475 16.30 23.93 3.63
CA ASP A 475 14.99 23.48 3.15
C ASP A 475 14.61 22.05 3.61
N PHE A 476 15.45 21.40 4.44
CA PHE A 476 15.17 20.06 4.95
C PHE A 476 13.90 20.05 5.83
N PRO A 477 12.89 19.21 5.51
CA PRO A 477 11.60 19.23 6.20
C PRO A 477 11.65 18.50 7.56
N LYS A 478 12.27 19.12 8.57
CA LYS A 478 12.44 18.56 9.93
C LYS A 478 11.13 18.02 10.55
N MET A 479 10.03 18.74 10.33
CA MET A 479 8.72 18.39 10.88
C MET A 479 8.18 17.06 10.35
N ASN A 480 8.68 16.58 9.21
CA ASN A 480 8.28 15.32 8.60
C ASN A 480 9.00 14.10 9.18
N VAL A 481 9.92 14.31 10.11
CA VAL A 481 10.65 13.25 10.80
C VAL A 481 9.84 12.79 12.02
N LEU A 482 9.75 11.48 12.19
CA LEU A 482 9.03 10.84 13.28
C LEU A 482 9.83 9.69 13.91
N THR A 483 9.45 9.34 15.13
CA THR A 483 9.96 8.19 15.89
C THR A 483 8.80 7.30 16.32
N ARG A 484 9.10 6.04 16.63
CA ARG A 484 8.13 5.04 17.13
C ARG A 484 8.15 4.89 18.65
N THR A 485 8.59 5.93 19.37
CA THR A 485 8.66 5.86 20.83
C THR A 485 8.46 7.24 21.43
N HIS A 486 7.65 7.31 22.49
CA HIS A 486 7.48 8.54 23.28
C HIS A 486 8.65 8.78 24.22
N GLU A 487 9.23 7.71 24.79
CA GLU A 487 10.18 7.79 25.90
C GLU A 487 11.45 6.99 25.62
N GLY A 488 12.57 7.47 26.16
CA GLY A 488 13.87 6.83 26.01
C GLY A 488 14.63 7.22 24.74
N LYS A 489 15.72 6.50 24.47
CA LYS A 489 16.62 6.82 23.36
C LYS A 489 15.96 6.47 22.03
N LYS A 490 15.67 7.49 21.22
CA LYS A 490 15.24 7.37 19.81
C LYS A 490 16.26 6.55 19.02
N ARG A 491 15.94 5.27 18.74
CA ARG A 491 16.83 4.33 18.02
C ARG A 491 16.81 4.54 16.52
N HIS A 492 15.65 4.80 15.94
CA HIS A 492 15.47 4.99 14.51
C HIS A 492 14.63 6.23 14.27
N LEU A 493 14.98 6.98 13.23
CA LEU A 493 14.19 8.10 12.75
C LEU A 493 13.61 7.73 11.39
N TYR A 494 12.32 7.98 11.22
CA TYR A 494 11.57 7.73 10.01
C TYR A 494 11.14 9.06 9.39
N MET A 495 10.93 9.08 8.09
CA MET A 495 10.44 10.24 7.37
C MET A 495 9.20 9.87 6.55
N VAL A 496 8.23 10.77 6.51
CA VAL A 496 7.00 10.67 5.71
C VAL A 496 6.86 11.89 4.81
N SER A 497 5.98 11.83 3.80
CA SER A 497 5.60 13.03 3.06
C SER A 497 4.86 14.04 3.94
N LYS A 498 4.86 15.31 3.52
CA LYS A 498 4.19 16.40 4.23
C LYS A 498 2.68 16.13 4.34
N GLU A 499 2.12 15.56 3.30
CA GLU A 499 0.71 15.27 3.13
C GLU A 499 0.30 14.11 4.04
N LEU A 500 1.11 13.05 4.13
CA LEU A 500 0.87 11.98 5.10
C LEU A 500 1.05 12.43 6.54
N ARG A 501 2.02 13.29 6.84
CA ARG A 501 2.15 13.92 8.16
C ARG A 501 0.86 14.64 8.54
N ASN A 502 0.29 15.42 7.62
CA ASN A 502 -0.95 16.15 7.83
C ASN A 502 -2.12 15.18 8.15
N VAL A 503 -2.23 14.08 7.41
CA VAL A 503 -3.22 13.03 7.68
C VAL A 503 -2.99 12.39 9.06
N LEU A 504 -1.76 12.02 9.40
CA LEU A 504 -1.45 11.34 10.68
C LEU A 504 -1.81 12.21 11.89
N LEU A 505 -1.43 13.49 11.88
CA LEU A 505 -1.67 14.40 13.00
C LEU A 505 -3.16 14.69 13.22
N ASN A 506 -3.96 14.67 12.15
CA ASN A 506 -5.39 15.00 12.23
C ASN A 506 -6.30 13.79 12.47
N ASN A 507 -5.76 12.56 12.49
CA ASN A 507 -6.55 11.32 12.55
C ASN A 507 -6.03 10.26 13.51
N SER A 508 -5.11 10.59 14.43
CA SER A 508 -4.51 9.63 15.38
C SER A 508 -5.54 8.79 16.16
N GLU A 509 -6.66 9.38 16.57
CA GLU A 509 -7.74 8.68 17.29
C GLU A 509 -8.69 7.88 16.38
N ARG A 510 -8.69 8.17 15.08
CA ARG A 510 -9.63 7.60 14.10
C ARG A 510 -9.03 6.44 13.33
N MET A 511 -7.71 6.26 13.38
CA MET A 511 -6.99 5.35 12.50
C MET A 511 -6.09 4.40 13.26
N LYS A 512 -6.26 3.10 13.00
CA LYS A 512 -5.28 2.08 13.32
C LYS A 512 -4.22 2.03 12.23
N VAL A 513 -3.11 2.74 12.44
CA VAL A 513 -1.96 2.75 11.54
C VAL A 513 -1.01 1.63 11.94
N ILE A 514 -0.70 0.72 11.01
CA ILE A 514 0.22 -0.41 11.24
C ILE A 514 1.66 0.01 10.89
N ASN A 515 1.83 0.74 9.80
CA ASN A 515 3.14 1.17 9.34
C ASN A 515 3.04 2.44 8.50
N THR A 516 4.03 3.32 8.62
CA THR A 516 4.20 4.48 7.76
C THR A 516 5.66 4.93 7.82
N GLY A 517 6.08 5.61 6.76
CA GLY A 517 7.39 6.25 6.64
C GLY A 517 8.55 5.30 6.34
N VAL A 518 9.66 5.92 5.97
CA VAL A 518 10.91 5.27 5.57
C VAL A 518 11.98 5.57 6.61
N LYS A 519 12.78 4.58 6.98
CA LYS A 519 13.87 4.77 7.93
C LYS A 519 14.99 5.56 7.28
N VAL A 520 15.25 6.76 7.79
CA VAL A 520 16.26 7.69 7.25
C VAL A 520 17.53 7.73 8.10
N TRP A 521 17.41 7.54 9.42
CA TRP A 521 18.56 7.45 10.31
C TRP A 521 18.43 6.33 11.34
N SER A 522 19.57 5.80 11.75
CA SER A 522 19.68 4.89 12.89
C SER A 522 20.70 5.41 13.88
N ARG A 523 20.37 5.36 15.17
CA ARG A 523 21.26 5.76 16.25
C ARG A 523 22.45 4.79 16.29
N ASN A 524 23.65 5.35 16.35
CA ASN A 524 24.90 4.65 16.59
C ASN A 524 25.37 4.98 18.01
N THR A 525 25.58 3.96 18.83
CA THR A 525 25.89 4.12 20.27
C THR A 525 27.13 4.96 20.51
N ASP A 526 28.15 4.81 19.66
CA ASP A 526 29.41 5.55 19.75
C ASP A 526 29.45 6.79 18.83
N GLY A 527 28.36 7.06 18.09
CA GLY A 527 28.30 8.13 17.10
C GLY A 527 28.54 9.53 17.68
N GLU A 528 28.13 9.75 18.93
CA GLU A 528 28.31 11.02 19.63
C GLU A 528 29.79 11.41 19.76
N GLN A 529 30.69 10.42 19.88
CA GLN A 529 32.14 10.65 19.93
C GLN A 529 32.71 11.16 18.60
N PHE A 530 31.99 10.93 17.50
CA PHE A 530 32.35 11.36 16.16
C PHE A 530 31.51 12.56 15.69
N GLY A 531 30.83 13.24 16.62
CA GLY A 531 30.05 14.46 16.34
C GLY A 531 28.58 14.24 16.00
N CYS A 532 28.11 13.00 15.76
CA CYS A 532 26.71 12.73 15.47
C CYS A 532 26.25 11.34 15.91
N ALA A 533 25.24 11.29 16.78
CA ALA A 533 24.64 10.04 17.28
C ALA A 533 23.91 9.22 16.20
N PHE A 534 23.68 9.75 15.00
CA PHE A 534 22.82 9.14 13.98
C PHE A 534 23.58 8.90 12.68
N ARG A 535 23.63 7.63 12.26
CA ARG A 535 24.11 7.22 10.94
C ARG A 535 22.98 7.15 9.92
N LEU A 536 23.30 7.37 8.66
CA LEU A 536 22.36 7.21 7.54
C LEU A 536 21.88 5.75 7.46
N ALA A 537 20.63 5.57 7.04
CA ALA A 537 20.06 4.26 6.74
C ALA A 537 19.86 4.12 5.22
N GLN A 538 20.26 2.97 4.67
CA GLN A 538 20.19 2.70 3.23
C GLN A 538 18.76 2.86 2.67
N GLU A 539 17.76 2.38 3.41
CA GLU A 539 16.33 2.51 3.06
C GLU A 539 15.92 3.95 2.75
N GLY A 540 16.47 4.94 3.43
CA GLY A 540 16.09 6.35 3.29
C GLY A 540 17.09 7.19 2.51
N ILE A 541 18.08 6.59 1.86
CA ILE A 541 19.18 7.37 1.25
C ILE A 541 18.68 8.28 0.13
N TYR A 542 17.86 7.75 -0.80
CA TYR A 542 17.30 8.54 -1.89
C TYR A 542 16.34 9.64 -1.41
N THR A 543 15.72 9.45 -0.24
CA THR A 543 14.93 10.47 0.45
C THR A 543 15.83 11.58 1.04
N LEU A 544 16.96 11.24 1.65
CA LEU A 544 17.82 12.23 2.31
C LEU A 544 18.80 12.95 1.37
N CYS A 545 19.28 12.26 0.34
CA CYS A 545 20.35 12.72 -0.55
C CYS A 545 20.14 14.12 -1.14
N PRO A 546 18.93 14.53 -1.57
CA PRO A 546 18.68 15.90 -2.03
C PRO A 546 19.01 16.99 -1.01
N TYR A 547 19.04 16.65 0.28
CA TYR A 547 19.27 17.60 1.38
C TYR A 547 20.67 17.50 1.98
N ILE A 548 21.47 16.48 1.67
CA ILE A 548 22.83 16.32 2.24
C ILE A 548 23.82 17.12 1.39
N ARG A 549 24.62 18.00 2.01
CA ARG A 549 25.60 18.85 1.30
C ARG A 549 27.05 18.62 1.72
N ALA A 550 27.31 17.75 2.68
CA ALA A 550 28.66 17.38 3.12
C ALA A 550 28.79 15.88 3.31
N ARG A 551 30.04 15.41 3.46
CA ARG A 551 30.39 14.00 3.71
C ARG A 551 29.93 13.05 2.60
N ILE A 552 29.92 13.55 1.37
CA ILE A 552 29.71 12.78 0.15
C ILE A 552 31.09 12.50 -0.43
N ILE A 553 31.37 11.25 -0.76
CA ILE A 553 32.56 10.81 -1.48
C ILE A 553 32.10 10.32 -2.84
N ASN A 554 32.59 10.95 -3.90
CA ASN A 554 32.38 10.43 -5.24
C ASN A 554 33.28 9.21 -5.44
N ILE A 555 32.69 8.12 -5.93
CA ILE A 555 33.36 6.83 -6.10
C ILE A 555 33.25 6.36 -7.55
N SER A 556 34.27 5.64 -8.01
CA SER A 556 34.28 4.98 -9.32
C SER A 556 33.52 3.65 -9.31
N VAL A 557 33.32 3.05 -10.49
CA VAL A 557 32.77 1.70 -10.63
C VAL A 557 33.65 0.68 -9.88
N GLU A 558 34.97 0.83 -9.95
CA GLU A 558 35.96 -0.03 -9.30
C GLU A 558 35.88 0.09 -7.78
N ASP A 559 35.68 1.30 -7.26
CA ASP A 559 35.44 1.53 -5.85
C ASP A 559 34.15 0.87 -5.37
N VAL A 560 33.05 0.95 -6.15
CA VAL A 560 31.79 0.24 -5.84
C VAL A 560 32.05 -1.26 -5.69
N LYS A 561 32.80 -1.87 -6.63
CA LYS A 561 33.17 -3.29 -6.57
C LYS A 561 33.94 -3.61 -5.29
N VAL A 562 34.95 -2.81 -4.93
CA VAL A 562 35.75 -3.00 -3.71
C VAL A 562 34.90 -2.87 -2.45
N LEU A 563 34.06 -1.83 -2.37
CA LEU A 563 33.23 -1.50 -1.22
C LEU A 563 32.12 -2.50 -0.94
N LEU A 564 31.59 -3.15 -1.98
CA LEU A 564 30.52 -4.14 -1.86
C LEU A 564 31.02 -5.57 -1.73
N THR A 565 32.25 -5.87 -2.17
CA THR A 565 32.86 -7.21 -2.02
C THR A 565 33.64 -7.38 -0.71
N GLN A 566 34.26 -6.30 -0.22
CA GLN A 566 35.06 -6.32 1.01
C GLN A 566 34.32 -5.60 2.14
N GLU A 567 34.33 -6.18 3.33
CA GLU A 567 33.55 -5.63 4.45
C GLU A 567 34.16 -4.32 5.01
N ASN A 568 35.49 -4.23 5.05
CA ASN A 568 36.21 -3.06 5.57
C ASN A 568 37.48 -2.78 4.74
N PRO A 569 37.37 -2.42 3.45
CA PRO A 569 38.53 -2.11 2.64
C PRO A 569 39.36 -0.97 3.24
N PHE A 570 40.68 -1.13 3.22
CA PHE A 570 41.60 -0.04 3.53
C PHE A 570 41.46 1.06 2.49
N LEU A 571 41.66 2.33 2.90
CA LEU A 571 41.59 3.46 1.98
C LEU A 571 42.53 3.27 0.78
N SER A 572 43.69 2.64 0.97
CA SER A 572 44.67 2.37 -0.09
C SER A 572 44.20 1.41 -1.19
N LYS A 573 43.04 0.75 -1.02
CA LYS A 573 42.42 -0.11 -2.04
C LYS A 573 41.43 0.64 -2.92
N LEU A 574 41.13 1.90 -2.60
CA LEU A 574 40.26 2.77 -3.38
C LEU A 574 41.09 3.54 -4.41
N GLU A 575 40.43 3.97 -5.48
CA GLU A 575 41.01 4.86 -6.47
C GLU A 575 41.44 6.20 -5.86
N ASP A 576 42.41 6.86 -6.52
CA ASP A 576 43.09 8.03 -5.98
C ASP A 576 42.13 9.16 -5.58
N ASP A 577 41.07 9.40 -6.36
CA ASP A 577 40.10 10.46 -6.08
C ASP A 577 39.28 10.16 -4.80
N ALA A 578 38.65 8.99 -4.74
CA ALA A 578 37.90 8.55 -3.57
C ALA A 578 38.78 8.48 -2.31
N HIS A 579 40.02 7.98 -2.47
CA HIS A 579 41.04 7.94 -1.42
C HIS A 579 41.36 9.33 -0.86
N ASN A 580 41.59 10.31 -1.74
CA ASN A 580 41.93 11.68 -1.37
C ASN A 580 40.76 12.41 -0.73
N GLN A 581 39.52 12.18 -1.20
CA GLN A 581 38.31 12.68 -0.57
C GLN A 581 38.12 12.09 0.84
N ALA A 582 38.26 10.77 0.99
CA ALA A 582 38.11 10.07 2.28
C ALA A 582 39.12 10.52 3.34
N LYS A 583 40.35 10.88 2.93
CA LYS A 583 41.39 11.42 3.82
C LYS A 583 41.03 12.79 4.40
N LYS A 584 40.31 13.62 3.65
CA LYS A 584 39.89 14.98 4.06
C LYS A 584 38.71 14.97 5.02
N LEU A 585 37.96 13.88 5.10
CA LEU A 585 36.80 13.74 5.96
C LEU A 585 37.17 13.19 7.33
N GLU A 586 36.48 13.64 8.38
CA GLU A 586 36.58 13.05 9.71
C GLU A 586 35.87 11.70 9.79
N MET A 587 36.14 10.91 10.84
CA MET A 587 35.47 9.62 11.03
C MET A 587 33.94 9.77 11.14
N GLY A 588 33.21 8.74 10.72
CA GLY A 588 31.75 8.69 10.88
C GLY A 588 30.99 8.36 9.60
N SER A 589 29.67 8.51 9.65
CA SER A 589 28.77 8.20 8.53
C SER A 589 29.02 9.09 7.32
N ILE A 590 28.91 8.53 6.13
CA ILE A 590 29.15 9.21 4.85
C ILE A 590 28.16 8.70 3.79
N VAL A 591 28.05 9.44 2.69
CA VAL A 591 27.42 8.98 1.44
C VAL A 591 28.52 8.64 0.45
N LEU A 592 28.43 7.48 -0.18
CA LEU A 592 29.29 7.02 -1.26
C LEU A 592 28.47 7.12 -2.54
N ARG A 593 28.84 8.02 -3.43
CA ARG A 593 28.06 8.38 -4.61
C ARG A 593 28.80 8.02 -5.88
N TYR A 594 28.22 7.15 -6.69
CA TYR A 594 28.61 6.97 -8.07
C TYR A 594 27.72 7.83 -8.96
N LEU A 595 28.34 8.62 -9.82
CA LEU A 595 27.65 9.39 -10.87
C LEU A 595 27.98 8.75 -12.23
N PRO A 596 26.96 8.48 -13.07
CA PRO A 596 27.20 7.92 -14.39
C PRO A 596 27.99 8.88 -15.26
N ASP A 597 28.94 8.35 -16.04
CA ASP A 597 29.59 9.09 -17.12
C ASP A 597 28.84 8.83 -18.43
N PRO A 598 28.22 9.87 -19.04
CA PRO A 598 27.51 9.71 -20.31
C PRO A 598 28.38 9.24 -21.48
N GLN A 599 29.71 9.33 -21.35
CA GLN A 599 30.66 8.89 -22.38
C GLN A 599 31.04 7.41 -22.24
N ASP A 600 30.88 6.82 -21.06
CA ASP A 600 31.20 5.43 -20.78
C ASP A 600 29.94 4.56 -20.85
N LEU A 601 29.61 4.09 -22.06
CA LEU A 601 28.42 3.27 -22.31
C LEU A 601 28.48 1.87 -21.69
N ASP A 602 29.68 1.41 -21.30
CA ASP A 602 29.87 0.09 -20.66
C ASP A 602 29.67 0.17 -19.14
N ALA A 603 29.61 1.38 -18.57
CA ALA A 603 29.35 1.62 -17.16
C ALA A 603 27.85 1.88 -16.87
N PRO A 604 27.38 1.63 -15.62
CA PRO A 604 25.99 1.86 -15.27
C PRO A 604 25.57 3.31 -15.52
N GLN A 605 24.48 3.52 -16.26
CA GLN A 605 23.98 4.86 -16.59
C GLN A 605 23.00 5.42 -15.55
N CYS A 606 23.04 4.88 -14.33
CA CYS A 606 22.17 5.29 -13.24
C CYS A 606 23.03 5.62 -12.00
N PRO A 607 22.78 6.74 -11.31
CA PRO A 607 23.51 7.09 -10.11
C PRO A 607 23.25 6.07 -8.99
N ILE A 608 24.30 5.75 -8.23
CA ILE A 608 24.21 4.82 -7.10
C ILE A 608 24.63 5.55 -5.83
N ASP A 609 23.71 5.61 -4.85
CA ASP A 609 23.97 6.18 -3.54
C ASP A 609 24.00 5.08 -2.46
N LEU A 610 25.17 4.91 -1.84
CA LEU A 610 25.39 3.94 -0.77
C LEU A 610 25.68 4.65 0.54
N CYS A 611 24.98 4.24 1.61
CA CYS A 611 25.35 4.63 2.96
C CYS A 611 26.67 3.97 3.34
N GLY A 612 27.58 4.71 3.97
CA GLY A 612 28.86 4.17 4.40
C GLY A 612 29.36 4.72 5.73
N TRP A 613 30.51 4.20 6.16
CA TRP A 613 31.24 4.64 7.33
C TRP A 613 32.72 4.84 7.00
N ARG A 614 33.21 6.04 7.29
CA ARG A 614 34.63 6.36 7.21
C ARG A 614 35.29 6.06 8.55
N GLY A 615 36.14 5.03 8.57
CA GLY A 615 36.99 4.66 9.69
C GLY A 615 38.30 5.45 9.72
N LYS A 616 39.24 5.04 10.57
CA LYS A 616 40.56 5.69 10.66
C LYS A 616 41.41 5.44 9.42
N THR A 617 41.41 4.20 8.93
CA THR A 617 42.20 3.73 7.77
C THR A 617 41.37 2.92 6.78
N SER A 618 40.05 2.84 7.00
CA SER A 618 39.13 2.02 6.22
C SER A 618 37.87 2.79 5.83
N LEU A 619 37.19 2.26 4.82
CA LEU A 619 35.87 2.70 4.37
C LEU A 619 34.96 1.46 4.35
N ARG A 620 33.71 1.57 4.79
CA ARG A 620 32.74 0.47 4.79
C ARG A 620 31.42 0.92 4.19
N ALA A 621 30.83 0.10 3.33
CA ALA A 621 29.45 0.28 2.89
C ALA A 621 28.47 -0.40 3.87
N PHE A 622 27.35 0.24 4.16
CA PHE A 622 26.25 -0.25 4.98
C PHE A 622 25.02 -0.52 4.11
N VAL A 623 25.17 -1.51 3.23
CA VAL A 623 24.14 -1.91 2.28
C VAL A 623 23.66 -3.31 2.65
N PRO A 624 22.34 -3.59 2.67
CA PRO A 624 21.83 -4.94 2.90
C PRO A 624 22.36 -5.92 1.87
N ARG A 625 22.55 -7.19 2.27
CA ARG A 625 23.16 -8.23 1.42
C ARG A 625 22.51 -8.34 0.04
N ASN A 626 21.19 -8.29 -0.04
CA ASN A 626 20.46 -8.47 -1.30
C ASN A 626 20.63 -7.25 -2.22
N GLU A 627 20.58 -6.04 -1.67
CA GLU A 627 20.91 -4.81 -2.41
C GLU A 627 22.38 -4.80 -2.88
N CYS A 628 23.33 -5.32 -2.10
CA CYS A 628 24.73 -5.45 -2.55
C CYS A 628 24.84 -6.29 -3.82
N LEU A 629 24.08 -7.38 -3.93
CA LEU A 629 24.07 -8.25 -5.11
C LEU A 629 23.52 -7.49 -6.33
N HIS A 630 22.48 -6.71 -6.14
CA HIS A 630 21.90 -5.86 -7.19
C HIS A 630 22.92 -4.85 -7.71
N TYR A 631 23.52 -4.04 -6.83
CA TYR A 631 24.49 -3.02 -7.23
C TYR A 631 25.76 -3.64 -7.85
N LEU A 632 26.26 -4.75 -7.31
CA LEU A 632 27.39 -5.49 -7.90
C LEU A 632 27.08 -5.95 -9.33
N ARG A 633 25.84 -6.38 -9.58
CA ARG A 633 25.42 -6.81 -10.91
C ARG A 633 25.31 -5.64 -11.88
N MET A 634 24.82 -4.48 -11.44
CA MET A 634 24.81 -3.27 -12.26
C MET A 634 26.21 -2.89 -12.72
N VAL A 635 27.23 -3.03 -11.87
CA VAL A 635 28.63 -2.77 -12.22
C VAL A 635 29.35 -3.96 -12.91
N GLY A 636 28.58 -4.91 -13.45
CA GLY A 636 29.10 -6.03 -14.24
C GLY A 636 29.71 -7.19 -13.43
N VAL A 637 29.55 -7.24 -12.10
CA VAL A 637 30.05 -8.33 -11.25
C VAL A 637 28.96 -9.36 -10.99
N GLU A 638 29.15 -10.58 -11.48
CA GLU A 638 28.29 -11.71 -11.13
C GLU A 638 28.61 -12.24 -9.73
N VAL A 639 27.61 -12.22 -8.85
CA VAL A 639 27.69 -12.89 -7.54
C VAL A 639 26.49 -13.84 -7.43
N PHE A 640 26.77 -15.14 -7.45
CA PHE A 640 25.79 -16.20 -7.20
C PHE A 640 25.87 -16.68 -5.76
N ARG A 641 24.75 -17.16 -5.20
CA ARG A 641 24.79 -17.85 -3.91
C ARG A 641 25.39 -19.23 -4.15
N ASP A 642 26.59 -19.49 -3.63
CA ASP A 642 27.10 -20.86 -3.56
C ASP A 642 26.18 -21.69 -2.65
N LYS A 643 25.76 -22.87 -3.13
CA LYS A 643 24.94 -23.84 -2.38
C LYS A 643 25.65 -24.40 -1.13
N GLN A 644 26.92 -24.07 -0.92
CA GLN A 644 27.67 -24.36 0.29
C GLN A 644 28.29 -23.05 0.76
N GLY A 645 28.01 -22.64 2.00
CA GLY A 645 28.57 -21.43 2.60
C GLY A 645 30.09 -21.48 2.80
N LYS A 646 30.87 -21.50 1.73
CA LYS A 646 32.32 -21.30 1.75
C LYS A 646 32.68 -20.17 0.79
N ARG A 647 33.01 -19.01 1.38
CA ARG A 647 33.83 -18.00 0.70
C ARG A 647 35.11 -18.65 0.22
N ASN A 648 35.49 -18.38 -1.03
CA ASN A 648 36.79 -18.74 -1.58
C ASN A 648 37.84 -17.76 -1.04
N ASP A 649 38.30 -17.95 0.20
CA ASP A 649 39.47 -17.27 0.76
C ASP A 649 40.64 -18.24 0.80
N GLY A 650 41.65 -17.97 -0.01
CA GLY A 650 42.93 -18.66 0.07
C GLY A 650 43.72 -18.18 1.28
N SER A 651 43.65 -18.90 2.40
CA SER A 651 44.79 -19.23 3.28
C SER A 651 44.33 -20.02 4.52
N THR A 652 45.24 -20.87 4.98
CA THR A 652 45.17 -21.96 5.98
C THR A 652 44.52 -21.65 7.35
N GLU A 653 43.70 -22.62 7.77
CA GLU A 653 43.36 -23.13 9.12
C GLU A 653 43.45 -22.22 10.37
N THR A 654 42.31 -21.99 11.02
CA THR A 654 42.02 -22.49 12.39
C THR A 654 40.52 -22.48 12.67
N GLN A 655 40.02 -23.55 13.31
CA GLN A 655 38.62 -23.79 13.69
C GLN A 655 38.18 -22.98 14.92
N GLU A 656 36.92 -22.52 14.95
CA GLU A 656 35.86 -22.86 15.93
C GLU A 656 34.73 -21.81 15.95
N GLY A 657 33.46 -22.25 15.94
CA GLY A 657 32.33 -21.48 16.48
C GLY A 657 31.10 -21.24 15.59
N SER A 658 30.03 -21.99 15.90
CA SER A 658 28.59 -21.75 15.63
C SER A 658 28.08 -21.68 14.17
N THR A 659 27.59 -22.82 13.69
CA THR A 659 26.61 -22.95 12.60
C THR A 659 25.25 -23.31 13.17
N GLU A 660 24.33 -22.36 13.16
CA GLU A 660 22.87 -22.52 13.25
C GLU A 660 22.33 -21.13 12.90
N ASP A 661 21.80 -20.93 11.68
CA ASP A 661 20.95 -19.75 11.31
C ASP A 661 20.63 -19.67 9.80
N ALA A 662 21.24 -20.49 8.93
CA ALA A 662 21.05 -20.34 7.47
C ALA A 662 19.97 -21.24 6.83
N GLU A 663 19.48 -22.28 7.52
CA GLU A 663 18.45 -23.17 6.97
C GLU A 663 17.00 -22.71 7.26
N GLY A 664 16.79 -21.84 8.25
CA GLY A 664 15.46 -21.34 8.61
C GLY A 664 14.85 -20.32 7.62
N LEU A 665 15.69 -19.54 6.94
CA LEU A 665 15.23 -18.38 6.15
C LEU A 665 14.75 -18.72 4.73
N SER A 666 15.20 -19.86 4.17
CA SER A 666 14.68 -20.35 2.88
C SER A 666 13.30 -21.00 3.03
N GLN A 667 13.05 -21.61 4.20
CA GLN A 667 11.73 -22.10 4.57
C GLN A 667 10.78 -20.95 4.91
N GLU A 668 11.23 -19.83 5.50
CA GLU A 668 10.37 -18.66 5.74
C GLU A 668 9.82 -18.02 4.45
N ALA A 669 10.58 -17.98 3.35
CA ALA A 669 10.06 -17.45 2.08
C ALA A 669 9.01 -18.39 1.44
N ASP A 670 9.22 -19.71 1.54
CA ASP A 670 8.25 -20.72 1.09
C ASP A 670 7.04 -20.81 2.05
N LEU A 671 7.23 -20.56 3.35
CA LEU A 671 6.18 -20.49 4.37
C LEU A 671 5.38 -19.18 4.29
N LEU A 672 5.95 -18.04 3.91
CA LEU A 672 5.21 -16.79 3.71
C LEU A 672 4.39 -16.81 2.41
N GLU A 673 4.82 -17.55 1.38
CA GLU A 673 4.00 -17.87 0.20
C GLU A 673 2.88 -18.86 0.57
N GLN A 674 3.17 -19.92 1.34
CA GLN A 674 2.16 -20.88 1.82
C GLN A 674 1.20 -20.28 2.86
N GLU A 675 1.63 -19.40 3.75
CA GLU A 675 0.78 -18.70 4.70
C GLU A 675 -0.08 -17.66 4.01
N GLY A 676 0.38 -17.06 2.90
CA GLY A 676 -0.48 -16.27 1.99
C GLY A 676 -1.54 -17.14 1.30
N GLU A 677 -1.21 -18.39 0.96
CA GLU A 677 -2.12 -19.40 0.40
C GLU A 677 -3.03 -20.07 1.47
N GLU A 678 -2.62 -20.10 2.75
CA GLU A 678 -3.36 -20.67 3.89
C GLU A 678 -4.20 -19.62 4.64
N THR A 679 -3.85 -18.33 4.64
CA THR A 679 -4.69 -17.27 5.23
C THR A 679 -5.85 -16.85 4.32
N GLU A 680 -5.82 -17.15 3.02
CA GLU A 680 -7.04 -17.20 2.21
C GLU A 680 -8.00 -18.33 2.66
N GLN A 681 -7.52 -19.33 3.41
CA GLN A 681 -8.32 -20.50 3.80
C GLN A 681 -9.12 -20.33 5.11
N ASN A 682 -8.78 -19.36 5.97
CA ASN A 682 -9.41 -19.22 7.30
C ASN A 682 -10.41 -18.06 7.43
N GLY A 683 -10.91 -17.51 6.31
CA GLY A 683 -11.92 -16.45 6.30
C GLY A 683 -13.37 -16.88 6.63
N SER A 684 -13.61 -18.07 7.19
CA SER A 684 -14.96 -18.55 7.46
C SER A 684 -15.07 -19.44 8.71
N GLU A 685 -14.80 -18.91 9.89
CA GLU A 685 -15.34 -19.50 11.13
C GLU A 685 -15.92 -18.39 12.01
N SER A 686 -17.24 -18.23 11.94
CA SER A 686 -18.01 -17.50 12.94
C SER A 686 -18.39 -18.46 14.07
N ASN A 687 -17.92 -18.16 15.27
CA ASN A 687 -18.34 -18.76 16.53
C ASN A 687 -19.87 -18.78 16.68
N THR A 688 -20.45 -19.96 16.91
CA THR A 688 -21.76 -20.12 17.55
C THR A 688 -21.66 -21.17 18.64
N ASN A 689 -21.73 -20.72 19.90
CA ASN A 689 -22.02 -21.55 21.06
C ASN A 689 -23.56 -21.68 21.23
N ASP A 690 -23.93 -22.76 21.93
CA ASP A 690 -25.24 -23.14 22.49
C ASP A 690 -26.24 -23.71 21.46
N THR A 691 -26.87 -24.88 21.65
CA THR A 691 -27.52 -25.40 22.86
C THR A 691 -27.87 -26.89 22.64
N GLU A 692 -27.89 -27.71 23.70
CA GLU A 692 -28.50 -29.05 23.70
C GLU A 692 -30.01 -29.01 23.30
N PRO A 693 -30.57 -30.16 22.89
CA PRO A 693 -31.45 -30.82 23.85
C PRO A 693 -31.36 -32.35 23.90
N VAL A 694 -31.69 -32.82 25.09
CA VAL A 694 -32.04 -34.18 25.53
C VAL A 694 -33.20 -34.77 24.71
N SER A 695 -33.06 -36.04 24.27
CA SER A 695 -34.15 -37.03 24.39
C SER A 695 -33.69 -38.47 24.10
N SER A 696 -34.04 -39.34 25.05
CA SER A 696 -34.00 -40.79 25.10
C SER A 696 -34.76 -41.51 23.96
N SER A 697 -34.26 -42.69 23.55
CA SER A 697 -34.92 -44.02 23.70
C SER A 697 -34.76 -44.98 22.50
N CYS A 698 -34.32 -46.20 22.84
CA CYS A 698 -34.72 -47.53 22.34
C CYS A 698 -34.32 -48.02 20.93
N ASP A 699 -33.35 -48.94 20.94
CA ASP A 699 -33.40 -50.32 20.41
C ASP A 699 -34.13 -50.64 19.09
N GLY A 700 -33.31 -50.94 18.07
CA GLY A 700 -33.39 -52.11 17.17
C GLY A 700 -34.59 -52.26 16.20
N PRO A 701 -34.54 -53.23 15.24
CA PRO A 701 -33.55 -54.28 15.04
C PRO A 701 -32.97 -54.39 13.61
N THR A 702 -32.02 -55.30 13.49
CA THR A 702 -31.56 -56.03 12.29
C THR A 702 -32.57 -56.11 11.13
N SER A 703 -32.21 -55.58 9.96
CA SER A 703 -31.90 -56.31 8.70
C SER A 703 -31.56 -55.33 7.59
#